data_AF-A0AAN7Z5N7-F1
#
_entry.id   AF-A0AAN7Z5N7-F1
#
_cell.length_a   1.000
_cell.length_b   1.000
_cell.length_c   1.000
_cell.angle_alpha   90.00
_cell.angle_beta   90.00
_cell.angle_gamma   90.00
#
_symmetry.space_group_name_H-M   'P 1'
#
loop_
_entity.id
_entity.type
_entity.pdbx_description
1 polymer ?
#
loop_
_entity_poly.entity_id
_entity_poly.type
_entity_poly.pdbx_seq_one_letter_code
_entity_poly.pdbx_strand_id
1 'polypeptide(L)'
;MDLLHPSEYETDGLCEGIPVRKHAAADLEEIGAFKAQEDWGDLVAPTSNYRGILGPEYNFIAVTMPECIPDRLEIVCYANEFGFLYDDVIDISNQSDANIMNDEAMDAFREGSQNGKIDVLRSGKRQIQARILNTMMTIDRPRALVVMRAWATFLEQGSGRQHDQQFQTLEEYLLYRCNDAGQTIWSALLTFGCAITIPEDETDICAGLIKPAFTAACLTNDLFSYDKEYEVAQVVGLHGLVNALWVLMHEHSVSLEVAKNMCRMRIKDEVAKYTRIVKETMSRNDISSGAKRYIELMQYIVSGTVVWTLQCPRYHKNVQYNERQLLRKKDGVAKHPTTYQWPSQKNNTDSYSQSILIDNQKAKMDVFSKSYTSPNEGTRQSSSPTGATYPTNSTSGLRYGFNEGRDWGIVEFSRGVALPKLREEFILEPYHYMSSMPSKGVRHMVIDGIQFWLSVSQQSTAIIRSVINTIHTSSIMLDDVQDGSQLRRGNPSAHIIFGEAQTINAATFQYVQATAEIRRLTNPLCLDIFIEEMRRLFIGQGLDLHWTDRVMCPSLTEYLQMVDGTRLMAAESPHRDQADMEHLCRLLGRYYQIRDDYQNLVSEEVVISSGPKVAKIADKLQYTAQKGFCEDLDEGKFSLPLIHALAHTDKAIHLQGLLHERRRKGRLTKEQKQYILSQMHDAGSLTYVLQLLQALHAELDAEVRRLESIFGQENHEIRLMLALIRL
;
A
#
# COMPACT_ATOMS: atom_id res chain seq x y z
N MET A 1 4.33 -31.84 9.17
CA MET A 1 3.61 -31.11 10.22
C MET A 1 3.32 -32.16 11.25
N ASP A 2 3.80 -31.94 12.47
CA ASP A 2 3.91 -33.05 13.41
C ASP A 2 3.00 -32.75 14.60
N LEU A 3 1.99 -33.61 14.77
CA LEU A 3 1.21 -33.67 15.99
C LEU A 3 2.16 -34.20 17.07
N LEU A 4 2.45 -33.38 18.07
CA LEU A 4 3.33 -33.80 19.15
C LEU A 4 2.59 -34.81 20.03
N HIS A 5 3.32 -35.85 20.47
CA HIS A 5 2.72 -36.80 21.39
C HIS A 5 2.53 -36.12 22.76
N PRO A 6 1.40 -36.30 23.47
CA PRO A 6 1.16 -35.63 24.77
C PRO A 6 2.21 -35.89 25.86
N SER A 7 3.10 -36.88 25.69
CA SER A 7 4.23 -37.12 26.60
C SER A 7 5.49 -36.31 26.27
N GLU A 8 5.50 -35.56 25.17
CA GLU A 8 6.65 -34.78 24.67
C GLU A 8 6.61 -33.32 25.14
N TYR A 9 5.53 -32.89 25.81
CA TYR A 9 5.37 -31.51 26.25
C TYR A 9 4.56 -31.38 27.54
N GLU A 10 4.84 -30.33 28.30
CA GLU A 10 4.08 -29.94 29.49
C GLU A 10 3.07 -28.83 29.13
N THR A 11 1.94 -28.80 29.84
CA THR A 11 0.87 -27.81 29.58
C THR A 11 0.30 -27.18 30.83
N ASP A 12 0.70 -27.61 32.03
CA ASP A 12 0.03 -27.28 33.30
C ASP A 12 -1.50 -27.52 33.31
N GLY A 13 -2.00 -28.34 32.37
CA GLY A 13 -3.44 -28.55 32.15
C GLY A 13 -4.17 -27.30 31.63
N LEU A 14 -3.45 -26.33 31.04
CA LEU A 14 -4.00 -25.05 30.59
C LEU A 14 -4.58 -25.07 29.17
N CYS A 15 -4.39 -26.15 28.41
CA CYS A 15 -4.92 -26.30 27.05
C CYS A 15 -5.59 -27.67 26.82
N GLU A 16 -6.18 -28.26 27.86
CA GLU A 16 -6.85 -29.56 27.78
C GLU A 16 -7.89 -29.61 26.64
N GLY A 17 -7.85 -30.69 25.85
CA GLY A 17 -8.72 -30.87 24.70
C GLY A 17 -8.25 -30.20 23.41
N ILE A 18 -7.14 -29.43 23.44
CA ILE A 18 -6.51 -28.83 22.27
C ILE A 18 -5.13 -29.49 22.04
N PRO A 19 -4.88 -30.13 20.90
CA PRO A 19 -3.59 -30.74 20.63
C PRO A 19 -2.50 -29.69 20.34
N VAL A 20 -1.27 -29.96 20.79
CA VAL A 20 -0.10 -29.16 20.40
C VAL A 20 0.40 -29.65 19.05
N ARG A 21 0.62 -28.71 18.14
CA ARG A 21 1.23 -28.96 16.83
C ARG A 21 2.45 -28.08 16.66
N LYS A 22 3.42 -28.59 15.91
CA LYS A 22 4.62 -27.82 15.53
C LYS A 22 4.75 -27.78 14.02
N HIS A 23 5.01 -26.59 13.49
CA HIS A 23 5.24 -26.36 12.08
C HIS A 23 6.52 -27.11 11.62
N ALA A 24 6.44 -27.84 10.51
CA ALA A 24 7.57 -28.65 10.01
C ALA A 24 8.77 -27.79 9.56
N ALA A 25 8.49 -26.57 9.11
CA ALA A 25 9.49 -25.57 8.74
C ALA A 25 9.76 -24.57 9.89
N ALA A 26 9.71 -24.98 11.16
CA ALA A 26 9.95 -24.09 12.32
C ALA A 26 11.30 -23.34 12.25
N ASP A 27 12.23 -23.85 11.45
CA ASP A 27 13.50 -23.21 11.15
C ASP A 27 13.38 -21.88 10.37
N LEU A 28 12.33 -21.70 9.55
CA LEU A 28 12.06 -20.45 8.84
C LEU A 28 11.66 -19.31 9.77
N GLU A 29 11.04 -19.64 10.92
CA GLU A 29 10.72 -18.65 11.95
C GLU A 29 11.98 -18.03 12.55
N GLU A 30 13.00 -18.84 12.81
CA GLU A 30 14.28 -18.35 13.32
C GLU A 30 14.93 -17.38 12.32
N ILE A 31 14.85 -17.67 11.03
CA ILE A 31 15.34 -16.75 9.99
C ILE A 31 14.58 -15.43 10.04
N GLY A 32 13.25 -15.46 10.03
CA GLY A 32 12.42 -14.26 10.07
C GLY A 32 12.67 -13.40 11.32
N ALA A 33 12.74 -14.04 12.49
CA ALA A 33 12.97 -13.36 13.76
C ALA A 33 14.36 -12.73 13.84
N PHE A 34 15.43 -13.47 13.52
CA PHE A 34 16.79 -12.91 13.58
C PHE A 34 16.99 -11.80 12.53
N LYS A 35 16.41 -11.91 11.33
CA LYS A 35 16.43 -10.80 10.36
C LYS A 35 15.78 -9.54 10.92
N ALA A 36 14.62 -9.67 11.57
CA ALA A 36 13.95 -8.53 12.18
C ALA A 36 14.80 -7.90 13.31
N GLN A 37 15.47 -8.73 14.12
CA GLN A 37 16.39 -8.26 15.17
C GLN A 37 17.64 -7.57 14.62
N GLU A 38 18.21 -8.08 13.52
CA GLU A 38 19.35 -7.48 12.80
C GLU A 38 18.95 -6.14 12.20
N ASP A 39 17.87 -6.09 11.41
CA ASP A 39 17.36 -4.86 10.80
C ASP A 39 17.00 -3.81 11.87
N TRP A 40 16.39 -4.22 12.99
CA TRP A 40 16.12 -3.32 14.11
C TRP A 40 17.40 -2.81 14.79
N GLY A 41 18.38 -3.70 14.98
CA GLY A 41 19.70 -3.37 15.51
C GLY A 41 20.42 -2.30 14.70
N ASP A 42 20.35 -2.43 13.37
CA ASP A 42 21.03 -1.55 12.42
C ASP A 42 20.29 -0.22 12.22
N LEU A 43 18.96 -0.25 12.19
CA LEU A 43 18.14 0.89 11.77
C LEU A 43 17.47 1.65 12.91
N VAL A 44 17.28 1.04 14.08
CA VAL A 44 16.46 1.59 15.16
C VAL A 44 17.22 1.67 16.48
N ALA A 45 17.55 0.53 17.10
CA ALA A 45 18.20 0.49 18.40
C ALA A 45 18.90 -0.86 18.65
N PRO A 46 19.97 -0.91 19.47
CA PRO A 46 20.69 -2.15 19.75
C PRO A 46 19.81 -3.26 20.36
N THR A 47 19.98 -4.50 19.91
CA THR A 47 19.20 -5.69 20.32
C THR A 47 19.98 -6.70 21.17
N SER A 48 21.15 -6.33 21.72
CA SER A 48 22.09 -7.26 22.36
C SER A 48 21.47 -8.13 23.48
N ASN A 49 20.59 -7.54 24.29
CA ASN A 49 19.91 -8.21 25.41
C ASN A 49 18.46 -8.62 25.11
N TYR A 50 18.01 -8.43 23.86
CA TYR A 50 16.63 -8.71 23.47
C TYR A 50 16.33 -10.22 23.40
N ARG A 51 15.11 -10.58 23.81
CA ARG A 51 14.55 -11.93 23.78
C ARG A 51 13.10 -11.86 23.31
N GLY A 52 12.91 -12.20 22.04
CA GLY A 52 11.63 -12.12 21.34
C GLY A 52 10.86 -13.45 21.33
N ILE A 53 10.39 -13.82 20.15
CA ILE A 53 9.44 -14.91 19.94
C ILE A 53 10.08 -16.31 19.90
N LEU A 54 11.42 -16.38 19.85
CA LEU A 54 12.14 -17.64 19.74
C LEU A 54 12.23 -18.36 21.08
N GLY A 55 12.02 -19.68 21.05
CA GLY A 55 12.24 -20.59 22.17
C GLY A 55 13.21 -21.71 21.75
N PRO A 56 13.94 -22.34 22.68
CA PRO A 56 14.92 -23.37 22.32
C PRO A 56 14.28 -24.58 21.63
N GLU A 57 13.06 -24.96 22.03
CA GLU A 57 12.34 -26.11 21.48
C GLU A 57 11.05 -25.71 20.74
N TYR A 58 10.27 -24.78 21.30
CA TYR A 58 9.05 -24.24 20.68
C TYR A 58 9.26 -22.77 20.35
N ASN A 59 9.38 -22.44 19.06
CA ASN A 59 9.28 -21.05 18.58
C ASN A 59 7.80 -20.66 18.51
N PHE A 60 7.47 -19.41 18.82
CA PHE A 60 6.10 -18.96 19.02
C PHE A 60 5.18 -19.22 17.82
N ILE A 61 5.50 -18.71 16.63
CA ILE A 61 4.66 -18.84 15.42
C ILE A 61 4.56 -20.30 14.99
N ALA A 62 5.63 -21.08 15.11
CA ALA A 62 5.66 -22.49 14.75
C ALA A 62 4.67 -23.34 15.56
N VAL A 63 4.33 -22.93 16.78
CA VAL A 63 3.37 -23.67 17.63
C VAL A 63 2.01 -22.99 17.75
N THR A 64 1.91 -21.68 17.52
CA THR A 64 0.65 -20.93 17.55
C THR A 64 -0.04 -20.82 16.19
N MET A 65 0.74 -20.90 15.10
CA MET A 65 0.29 -20.93 13.72
C MET A 65 0.91 -22.13 12.97
N PRO A 66 0.67 -23.37 13.44
CA PRO A 66 1.34 -24.56 12.94
C PRO A 66 0.98 -24.93 11.49
N GLU A 67 -0.04 -24.30 10.93
CA GLU A 67 -0.56 -24.51 9.57
C GLU A 67 -0.30 -23.27 8.68
N CYS A 68 0.63 -22.39 9.07
CA CYS A 68 1.11 -21.32 8.21
C CYS A 68 1.69 -21.90 6.92
N ILE A 69 1.50 -21.23 5.79
CA ILE A 69 2.11 -21.65 4.53
C ILE A 69 3.62 -21.42 4.63
N PRO A 70 4.50 -22.40 4.31
CA PRO A 70 5.95 -22.25 4.45
C PRO A 70 6.52 -21.00 3.78
N ASP A 71 6.04 -20.67 2.58
CA ASP A 71 6.49 -19.48 1.82
C ASP A 71 6.02 -18.15 2.44
N ARG A 72 5.07 -18.18 3.38
CA ARG A 72 4.58 -17.02 4.15
C ARG A 72 5.19 -16.96 5.55
N LEU A 73 5.73 -18.07 6.04
CA LEU A 73 6.13 -18.22 7.44
C LEU A 73 7.22 -17.21 7.83
N GLU A 74 8.27 -17.06 7.02
CA GLU A 74 9.37 -16.13 7.32
C GLU A 74 8.87 -14.69 7.53
N ILE A 75 8.04 -14.17 6.61
CA ILE A 75 7.55 -12.78 6.71
C ILE A 75 6.51 -12.59 7.83
N VAL A 76 5.70 -13.62 8.12
CA VAL A 76 4.79 -13.61 9.28
C VAL A 76 5.60 -13.53 10.58
N CYS A 77 6.69 -14.30 10.68
CA CYS A 77 7.56 -14.30 11.85
C CYS A 77 8.31 -12.97 11.98
N TYR A 78 8.84 -12.45 10.89
CA TYR A 78 9.49 -11.14 10.84
C TYR A 78 8.55 -10.03 11.33
N ALA A 79 7.29 -10.02 10.86
CA ALA A 79 6.29 -9.04 11.27
C ALA A 79 5.90 -9.18 12.75
N ASN A 80 5.76 -10.42 13.24
CA ASN A 80 5.46 -10.66 14.64
C ASN A 80 6.62 -10.22 15.55
N GLU A 81 7.87 -10.51 15.16
CA GLU A 81 9.06 -10.09 15.92
C GLU A 81 9.19 -8.57 15.98
N PHE A 82 8.88 -7.86 14.89
CA PHE A 82 8.77 -6.40 14.93
C PHE A 82 7.75 -5.95 15.98
N GLY A 83 6.59 -6.60 16.07
CA GLY A 83 5.59 -6.29 17.08
C GLY A 83 6.14 -6.41 18.51
N PHE A 84 6.88 -7.49 18.80
CA PHE A 84 7.51 -7.70 20.11
C PHE A 84 8.65 -6.71 20.41
N LEU A 85 9.46 -6.36 19.40
CA LEU A 85 10.50 -5.32 19.53
C LEU A 85 9.87 -3.97 19.83
N TYR A 86 8.81 -3.63 19.10
CA TYR A 86 8.06 -2.39 19.28
C TYR A 86 7.45 -2.29 20.67
N ASP A 87 6.80 -3.35 21.14
CA ASP A 87 6.20 -3.49 22.47
C ASP A 87 7.23 -3.23 23.61
N ASP A 88 8.38 -3.91 23.57
CA ASP A 88 9.44 -3.72 24.58
C ASP A 88 9.99 -2.28 24.61
N VAL A 89 10.01 -1.59 23.46
CA VAL A 89 10.45 -0.19 23.40
C VAL A 89 9.40 0.76 23.94
N ILE A 90 8.11 0.52 23.68
CA ILE A 90 7.03 1.32 24.24
C ILE A 90 6.98 1.18 25.76
N ASP A 91 7.13 -0.02 26.30
CA ASP A 91 7.07 -0.29 27.74
C ASP A 91 8.09 0.48 28.59
N ILE A 92 9.26 0.80 28.02
CA ILE A 92 10.34 1.52 28.70
C ILE A 92 10.42 3.00 28.33
N SER A 93 9.60 3.45 27.37
CA SER A 93 9.60 4.84 26.91
C SER A 93 8.74 5.71 27.82
N ASN A 94 9.09 7.00 27.94
CA ASN A 94 8.17 7.96 28.55
C ASN A 94 6.95 8.18 27.63
N GLN A 95 5.86 8.69 28.19
CA GLN A 95 4.58 8.83 27.48
C GLN A 95 4.67 9.73 26.23
N SER A 96 5.51 10.77 26.27
CA SER A 96 5.75 11.67 25.13
C SER A 96 6.39 10.92 23.96
N ASP A 97 7.48 10.20 24.24
CA ASP A 97 8.24 9.47 23.22
C ASP A 97 7.42 8.30 22.68
N ALA A 98 6.71 7.57 23.54
CA ALA A 98 5.80 6.50 23.14
C ALA A 98 4.71 6.99 22.17
N ASN A 99 4.12 8.16 22.43
CA ASN A 99 3.11 8.75 21.55
C ASN A 99 3.69 9.13 20.18
N ILE A 100 4.87 9.77 20.15
CA ILE A 100 5.54 10.13 18.90
C ILE A 100 5.86 8.86 18.08
N MET A 101 6.31 7.80 18.75
CA MET A 101 6.61 6.52 18.10
C MET A 101 5.33 5.85 17.56
N ASN A 102 4.24 5.87 18.32
CA ASN A 102 2.93 5.35 17.91
C ASN A 102 2.38 6.10 16.71
N ASP A 103 2.43 7.43 16.71
CA ASP A 103 1.98 8.26 15.59
C ASP A 103 2.79 7.96 14.32
N GLU A 104 4.12 7.89 14.45
CA GLU A 104 4.99 7.56 13.32
C GLU A 104 4.71 6.17 12.72
N ALA A 105 4.56 5.16 13.58
CA ALA A 105 4.29 3.80 13.17
C ALA A 105 2.89 3.66 12.56
N MET A 106 1.88 4.31 13.17
CA MET A 106 0.51 4.37 12.68
C MET A 106 0.46 5.00 11.30
N ASP A 107 1.12 6.15 11.12
CA ASP A 107 1.19 6.85 9.84
C ASP A 107 1.75 5.97 8.73
N ALA A 108 2.79 5.18 9.04
CA ALA A 108 3.36 4.23 8.10
C ALA A 108 2.37 3.13 7.73
N PHE A 109 1.73 2.45 8.69
CA PHE A 109 0.76 1.40 8.36
C PHE A 109 -0.50 1.94 7.66
N ARG A 110 -0.93 3.16 8.01
CA ARG A 110 -2.03 3.85 7.34
C ARG A 110 -1.65 4.13 5.89
N GLU A 111 -0.48 4.70 5.63
CA GLU A 111 0.06 4.92 4.28
C GLU A 111 0.12 3.60 3.49
N GLY A 112 0.64 2.54 4.11
CA GLY A 112 0.70 1.20 3.51
C GLY A 112 -0.67 0.64 3.16
N SER A 113 -1.66 0.78 4.04
CA SER A 113 -3.02 0.27 3.83
C SER A 113 -3.80 1.04 2.75
N GLN A 114 -3.58 2.36 2.64
CA GLN A 114 -4.32 3.24 1.72
C GLN A 114 -3.65 3.31 0.34
N ASN A 115 -2.32 3.42 0.34
CA ASN A 115 -1.53 3.71 -0.86
C ASN A 115 -0.78 2.48 -1.38
N GLY A 116 -0.67 1.41 -0.58
CA GLY A 116 0.12 0.23 -0.92
C GLY A 116 1.63 0.48 -0.90
N LYS A 117 2.10 1.58 -0.28
CA LYS A 117 3.51 1.95 -0.12
C LYS A 117 3.69 2.70 1.21
N ILE A 118 4.90 2.66 1.78
CA ILE A 118 5.31 3.42 2.95
C ILE A 118 6.54 4.27 2.59
N ASP A 119 6.54 5.54 2.97
CA ASP A 119 7.70 6.43 2.88
C ASP A 119 8.81 5.98 3.85
N VAL A 120 9.94 5.59 3.28
CA VAL A 120 11.10 5.03 3.99
C VAL A 120 12.08 6.08 4.51
N LEU A 121 11.96 7.34 4.05
CA LEU A 121 12.97 8.38 4.28
C LEU A 121 12.92 8.99 5.68
N ARG A 122 11.89 8.69 6.48
CA ARG A 122 11.69 9.35 7.79
C ARG A 122 12.36 8.62 8.95
N SER A 123 12.41 7.28 8.95
CA SER A 123 13.09 6.52 10.01
C SER A 123 13.33 5.06 9.66
N GLY A 124 14.22 4.42 10.44
CA GLY A 124 14.49 2.99 10.37
C GLY A 124 13.26 2.11 10.64
N LYS A 125 12.37 2.53 11.55
CA LYS A 125 11.09 1.83 11.81
C LYS A 125 10.23 1.77 10.54
N ARG A 126 10.09 2.90 9.83
CA ARG A 126 9.33 2.93 8.56
C ARG A 126 9.96 2.08 7.47
N GLN A 127 11.29 1.97 7.43
CA GLN A 127 11.98 1.05 6.51
C GLN A 127 11.60 -0.41 6.78
N ILE A 128 11.57 -0.81 8.05
CA ILE A 128 11.15 -2.15 8.45
C ILE A 128 9.67 -2.38 8.12
N GLN A 129 8.79 -1.42 8.42
CA GLN A 129 7.36 -1.50 8.09
C GLN A 129 7.13 -1.58 6.57
N ALA A 130 7.89 -0.82 5.78
CA ALA A 130 7.85 -0.87 4.33
C ALA A 130 8.28 -2.24 3.80
N ARG A 131 9.29 -2.87 4.41
CA ARG A 131 9.71 -4.24 4.08
C ARG A 131 8.59 -5.24 4.38
N ILE A 132 7.96 -5.17 5.55
CA ILE A 132 6.80 -6.01 5.91
C ILE A 132 5.70 -5.88 4.86
N LEU A 133 5.30 -4.64 4.54
CA LEU A 133 4.29 -4.36 3.54
C LEU A 133 4.68 -4.94 2.18
N ASN A 134 5.84 -4.57 1.65
CA ASN A 134 6.25 -4.94 0.30
C ASN A 134 6.32 -6.45 0.14
N THR A 135 6.92 -7.17 1.11
CA THR A 135 7.03 -8.62 1.07
C THR A 135 5.67 -9.30 1.22
N MET A 136 4.77 -8.81 2.07
CA MET A 136 3.43 -9.39 2.16
C MET A 136 2.60 -9.12 0.89
N MET A 137 2.74 -7.93 0.29
CA MET A 137 2.00 -7.52 -0.90
C MET A 137 2.43 -8.30 -2.16
N THR A 138 3.69 -8.71 -2.27
CA THR A 138 4.16 -9.58 -3.37
C THR A 138 3.59 -11.00 -3.28
N ILE A 139 3.28 -11.47 -2.07
CA ILE A 139 2.71 -12.80 -1.82
C ILE A 139 1.18 -12.78 -1.98
N ASP A 140 0.48 -11.90 -1.26
CA ASP A 140 -0.99 -11.86 -1.21
C ASP A 140 -1.50 -10.45 -0.87
N ARG A 141 -1.63 -9.62 -1.90
CA ARG A 141 -2.04 -8.21 -1.78
C ARG A 141 -3.33 -8.00 -0.98
N PRO A 142 -4.45 -8.70 -1.26
CA PRO A 142 -5.69 -8.48 -0.50
C PRO A 142 -5.51 -8.70 1.00
N ARG A 143 -4.86 -9.79 1.42
CA ARG A 143 -4.65 -10.07 2.85
C ARG A 143 -3.57 -9.20 3.48
N ALA A 144 -2.54 -8.83 2.73
CA ALA A 144 -1.53 -7.89 3.19
C ALA A 144 -2.15 -6.55 3.58
N LEU A 145 -3.10 -6.01 2.79
CA LEU A 145 -3.80 -4.78 3.14
C LEU A 145 -4.65 -4.92 4.41
N VAL A 146 -5.21 -6.09 4.68
CA VAL A 146 -5.92 -6.38 5.95
C VAL A 146 -4.94 -6.33 7.13
N VAL A 147 -3.75 -6.91 7.01
CA VAL A 147 -2.69 -6.82 8.04
C VAL A 147 -2.31 -5.36 8.32
N MET A 148 -2.08 -4.56 7.28
CA MET A 148 -1.73 -3.14 7.45
C MET A 148 -2.83 -2.34 8.13
N ARG A 149 -4.09 -2.57 7.74
CA ARG A 149 -5.24 -1.92 8.37
C ARG A 149 -5.37 -2.32 9.83
N ALA A 150 -5.21 -3.60 10.14
CA ALA A 150 -5.27 -4.10 11.52
C ALA A 150 -4.20 -3.45 12.41
N TRP A 151 -2.97 -3.30 11.90
CA TRP A 151 -1.89 -2.62 12.62
C TRP A 151 -2.14 -1.12 12.78
N ALA A 152 -2.63 -0.44 11.73
CA ALA A 152 -2.98 0.98 11.82
C ALA A 152 -4.08 1.22 12.87
N THR A 153 -5.14 0.40 12.86
CA THR A 153 -6.24 0.48 13.84
C THR A 153 -5.76 0.16 15.25
N PHE A 154 -4.89 -0.83 15.43
CA PHE A 154 -4.30 -1.15 16.73
C PHE A 154 -3.50 0.02 17.32
N LEU A 155 -2.67 0.67 16.51
CA LEU A 155 -1.88 1.82 16.97
C LEU A 155 -2.75 3.07 17.21
N GLU A 156 -3.80 3.27 16.41
CA GLU A 156 -4.79 4.34 16.60
C GLU A 156 -5.56 4.18 17.92
N GLN A 157 -5.91 2.93 18.29
CA GLN A 157 -6.53 2.63 19.58
C GLN A 157 -5.52 2.65 20.74
N GLY A 158 -4.25 2.34 20.45
CA GLY A 158 -3.16 2.27 21.42
C GLY A 158 -2.51 3.62 21.79
N SER A 159 -2.70 4.68 21.01
CA SER A 159 -2.20 6.04 21.31
C SER A 159 -2.83 6.68 22.57
N GLY A 160 -3.87 6.04 23.13
CA GLY A 160 -4.49 6.39 24.40
C GLY A 160 -4.10 5.51 25.60
N ARG A 161 -3.09 4.62 25.46
CA ARG A 161 -2.68 3.73 26.56
C ARG A 161 -2.17 4.52 27.75
N GLN A 162 -2.92 4.45 28.84
CA GLN A 162 -2.51 4.89 30.17
C GLN A 162 -1.86 3.67 30.84
N HIS A 163 -0.53 3.61 30.87
CA HIS A 163 0.20 2.56 31.62
C HIS A 163 -0.08 2.62 33.15
N ASP A 164 -0.79 3.65 33.60
CA ASP A 164 -1.33 3.85 34.94
C ASP A 164 -2.83 3.49 35.07
N GLN A 165 -3.46 2.95 34.03
CA GLN A 165 -4.87 2.56 34.07
C GLN A 165 -5.08 1.44 35.09
N GLN A 166 -5.96 1.70 36.06
CA GLN A 166 -6.32 0.75 37.10
C GLN A 166 -7.69 0.15 36.81
N PHE A 167 -7.72 -1.18 36.70
CA PHE A 167 -8.95 -1.94 36.51
C PHE A 167 -9.45 -2.47 37.85
N GLN A 168 -10.75 -2.36 38.10
CA GLN A 168 -11.32 -2.82 39.38
C GLN A 168 -11.69 -4.30 39.36
N THR A 169 -11.98 -4.83 38.17
CA THR A 169 -12.40 -6.22 37.98
C THR A 169 -11.70 -6.88 36.80
N LEU A 170 -11.54 -8.19 36.85
CA LEU A 170 -10.97 -8.97 35.76
C LEU A 170 -11.79 -8.82 34.46
N GLU A 171 -13.11 -8.73 34.54
CA GLU A 171 -13.95 -8.59 33.34
C GLU A 171 -13.75 -7.24 32.65
N GLU A 172 -13.59 -6.15 33.41
CA GLU A 172 -13.23 -4.83 32.87
C GLU A 172 -11.85 -4.88 32.21
N TYR A 173 -10.87 -5.50 32.88
CA TYR A 173 -9.54 -5.70 32.34
C TYR A 173 -9.56 -6.47 31.02
N LEU A 174 -10.33 -7.55 30.91
CA LEU A 174 -10.37 -8.40 29.71
C LEU A 174 -10.95 -7.70 28.48
N LEU A 175 -11.84 -6.70 28.66
CA LEU A 175 -12.36 -5.88 27.55
C LEU A 175 -11.25 -5.01 26.92
N TYR A 176 -10.30 -4.56 27.74
CA TYR A 176 -9.14 -3.81 27.30
C TYR A 176 -8.04 -4.75 26.79
N ARG A 177 -7.69 -5.79 27.57
CA ARG A 177 -6.50 -6.62 27.37
C ARG A 177 -6.49 -7.35 26.02
N CYS A 178 -7.63 -7.84 25.54
CA CYS A 178 -7.66 -8.53 24.24
C CYS A 178 -7.25 -7.58 23.09
N ASN A 179 -7.67 -6.32 23.15
CA ASN A 179 -7.27 -5.33 22.15
C ASN A 179 -5.81 -4.94 22.32
N ASP A 180 -5.37 -4.69 23.56
CA ASP A 180 -3.98 -4.34 23.91
C ASP A 180 -2.96 -5.43 23.53
N ALA A 181 -3.32 -6.70 23.71
CA ALA A 181 -2.51 -7.85 23.29
C ALA A 181 -2.55 -8.11 21.76
N GLY A 182 -3.21 -7.25 20.98
CA GLY A 182 -3.15 -7.27 19.52
C GLY A 182 -4.05 -8.30 18.84
N GLN A 183 -5.26 -8.58 19.36
CA GLN A 183 -6.21 -9.54 18.77
C GLN A 183 -6.45 -9.31 17.27
N THR A 184 -6.62 -8.04 16.86
CA THR A 184 -6.88 -7.66 15.47
C THR A 184 -5.67 -7.95 14.58
N ILE A 185 -4.47 -7.64 15.07
CA ILE A 185 -3.20 -7.93 14.40
C ILE A 185 -3.02 -9.44 14.22
N TRP A 186 -3.20 -10.21 15.30
CA TRP A 186 -3.04 -11.66 15.27
C TRP A 186 -4.01 -12.31 14.27
N SER A 187 -5.28 -11.88 14.30
CA SER A 187 -6.32 -12.35 13.37
C SER A 187 -5.93 -12.08 11.91
N ALA A 188 -5.37 -10.92 11.62
CA ALA A 188 -4.92 -10.56 10.27
C ALA A 188 -3.67 -11.35 9.84
N LEU A 189 -2.71 -11.55 10.75
CA LEU A 189 -1.53 -12.38 10.48
C LEU A 189 -1.90 -13.86 10.25
N LEU A 190 -2.87 -14.40 11.01
CA LEU A 190 -3.36 -15.77 10.82
C LEU A 190 -4.05 -15.94 9.46
N THR A 191 -4.92 -15.00 9.09
CA THR A 191 -5.59 -15.05 7.78
C THR A 191 -4.59 -14.90 6.64
N PHE A 192 -3.58 -14.04 6.76
CA PHE A 192 -2.47 -13.95 5.81
C PHE A 192 -1.63 -15.23 5.76
N GLY A 193 -1.12 -15.70 6.89
CA GLY A 193 -0.21 -16.86 6.97
C GLY A 193 -0.84 -18.15 6.46
N CYS A 194 -2.12 -18.36 6.74
CA CYS A 194 -2.87 -19.56 6.32
C CYS A 194 -3.72 -19.37 5.05
N ALA A 195 -3.62 -18.22 4.37
CA ALA A 195 -4.40 -17.86 3.19
C ALA A 195 -5.93 -18.04 3.37
N ILE A 196 -6.47 -17.61 4.50
CA ILE A 196 -7.91 -17.70 4.81
C ILE A 196 -8.61 -16.40 4.44
N THR A 197 -9.75 -16.48 3.73
CA THR A 197 -10.66 -15.35 3.53
C THR A 197 -11.91 -15.59 4.38
N ILE A 198 -12.27 -14.61 5.19
CA ILE A 198 -13.55 -14.59 5.91
C ILE A 198 -14.48 -13.65 5.14
N PRO A 199 -15.71 -14.08 4.78
CA PRO A 199 -16.71 -13.20 4.22
C PRO A 199 -16.99 -12.00 5.13
N GLU A 200 -17.24 -10.83 4.56
CA GLU A 200 -17.40 -9.59 5.33
C GLU A 200 -18.57 -9.68 6.32
N ASP A 201 -19.67 -10.31 5.92
CA ASP A 201 -20.87 -10.59 6.72
C ASP A 201 -20.65 -11.61 7.85
N GLU A 202 -19.56 -12.38 7.80
CA GLU A 202 -19.18 -13.35 8.83
C GLU A 202 -18.12 -12.81 9.81
N THR A 203 -17.63 -11.58 9.61
CA THR A 203 -16.54 -11.01 10.44
C THR A 203 -16.95 -10.89 11.90
N ASP A 204 -18.14 -10.34 12.17
CA ASP A 204 -18.62 -10.08 13.54
C ASP A 204 -18.91 -11.38 14.30
N ILE A 205 -19.50 -12.37 13.63
CA ILE A 205 -19.73 -13.68 14.25
C ILE A 205 -18.41 -14.39 14.54
N CYS A 206 -17.43 -14.32 13.64
CA CYS A 206 -16.10 -14.87 13.88
C CYS A 206 -15.43 -14.20 15.08
N ALA A 207 -15.49 -12.86 15.18
CA ALA A 207 -14.92 -12.10 16.30
C ALA A 207 -15.51 -12.54 17.65
N GLY A 208 -16.82 -12.79 17.71
CA GLY A 208 -17.48 -13.32 18.91
C GLY A 208 -17.05 -14.75 19.25
N LEU A 209 -16.96 -15.63 18.24
CA LEU A 209 -16.63 -17.04 18.44
C LEU A 209 -15.18 -17.29 18.87
N ILE A 210 -14.23 -16.45 18.42
CA ILE A 210 -12.81 -16.60 18.79
C ILE A 210 -12.45 -16.03 20.17
N LYS A 211 -13.33 -15.21 20.76
CA LYS A 211 -13.01 -14.45 21.98
C LYS A 211 -12.45 -15.34 23.11
N PRO A 212 -13.04 -16.51 23.44
CA PRO A 212 -12.50 -17.38 24.49
C PRO A 212 -11.07 -17.86 24.23
N ALA A 213 -10.72 -18.21 22.99
CA ALA A 213 -9.35 -18.62 22.64
C ALA A 213 -8.34 -17.51 22.89
N PHE A 214 -8.66 -16.30 22.44
CA PHE A 214 -7.76 -15.16 22.59
C PHE A 214 -7.65 -14.71 24.05
N THR A 215 -8.76 -14.73 24.79
CA THR A 215 -8.75 -14.48 26.25
C THR A 215 -7.89 -15.50 26.99
N ALA A 216 -7.99 -16.80 26.66
CA ALA A 216 -7.14 -17.83 27.26
C ALA A 216 -5.65 -17.58 26.98
N ALA A 217 -5.31 -17.17 25.75
CA ALA A 217 -3.93 -16.84 25.39
C ALA A 217 -3.41 -15.58 26.13
N CYS A 218 -4.22 -14.53 26.25
CA CYS A 218 -3.88 -13.32 27.01
C CYS A 218 -3.63 -13.62 28.50
N LEU A 219 -4.53 -14.37 29.14
CA LEU A 219 -4.36 -14.75 30.54
C LEU A 219 -3.16 -15.68 30.75
N THR A 220 -2.88 -16.56 29.77
CA THR A 220 -1.66 -17.38 29.78
C THR A 220 -0.42 -16.49 29.71
N ASN A 221 -0.42 -15.48 28.83
CA ASN A 221 0.64 -14.49 28.75
C ASN A 221 0.86 -13.82 30.11
N ASP A 222 -0.18 -13.20 30.67
CA ASP A 222 -0.14 -12.48 31.95
C ASP A 222 0.38 -13.36 33.10
N LEU A 223 -0.03 -14.64 33.13
CA LEU A 223 0.39 -15.60 34.14
C LEU A 223 1.91 -15.82 34.16
N PHE A 224 2.53 -15.88 32.98
CA PHE A 224 3.96 -16.18 32.84
C PHE A 224 4.83 -14.93 32.63
N SER A 225 4.26 -13.82 32.16
CA SER A 225 4.96 -12.55 31.96
C SER A 225 5.00 -11.68 33.23
N TYR A 226 4.19 -11.97 34.25
CA TYR A 226 4.06 -11.15 35.46
C TYR A 226 5.39 -10.73 36.07
N ASP A 227 6.33 -11.66 36.26
CA ASP A 227 7.61 -11.34 36.91
C ASP A 227 8.45 -10.38 36.04
N LYS A 228 8.44 -10.55 34.71
CA LYS A 228 9.08 -9.63 33.75
C LYS A 228 8.45 -8.24 33.83
N GLU A 229 7.12 -8.17 33.72
CA GLU A 229 6.39 -6.90 33.66
C GLU A 229 6.47 -6.15 35.01
N TYR A 230 6.42 -6.88 36.13
CA TYR A 230 6.56 -6.30 37.46
C TYR A 230 7.94 -5.68 37.66
N GLU A 231 9.02 -6.35 37.24
CA GLU A 231 10.36 -5.78 37.28
C GLU A 231 10.46 -4.48 36.45
N VAL A 232 9.89 -4.46 35.23
CA VAL A 232 9.88 -3.26 34.38
C VAL A 232 9.10 -2.13 35.05
N ALA A 233 7.93 -2.41 35.61
CA ALA A 233 7.11 -1.43 36.32
C ALA A 233 7.86 -0.82 37.53
N GLN A 234 8.64 -1.62 38.26
CA GLN A 234 9.49 -1.11 39.35
C GLN A 234 10.59 -0.19 38.84
N VAL A 235 11.22 -0.51 37.72
CA VAL A 235 12.29 0.31 37.11
C VAL A 235 11.76 1.66 36.60
N VAL A 236 10.58 1.65 35.97
CA VAL A 236 9.94 2.86 35.41
C VAL A 236 9.22 3.69 36.49
N GLY A 237 8.97 3.09 37.67
CA GLY A 237 8.33 3.77 38.79
C GLY A 237 6.80 3.83 38.68
N LEU A 238 6.18 2.85 38.04
CA LEU A 238 4.72 2.76 37.90
C LEU A 238 4.07 2.29 39.20
N HIS A 239 2.90 2.86 39.51
CA HIS A 239 2.11 2.53 40.71
C HIS A 239 1.11 1.38 40.51
N GLY A 240 0.99 0.85 39.29
CA GLY A 240 0.10 -0.23 38.92
C GLY A 240 0.69 -1.08 37.80
N LEU A 241 0.05 -2.22 37.52
CA LEU A 241 0.48 -3.16 36.49
C LEU A 241 -0.72 -3.60 35.64
N VAL A 242 -0.58 -3.50 34.31
CA VAL A 242 -1.60 -3.91 33.34
C VAL A 242 -1.53 -5.43 33.12
N ASN A 243 -1.82 -6.19 34.17
CA ASN A 243 -1.71 -7.65 34.19
C ASN A 243 -2.85 -8.28 35.00
N ALA A 244 -3.48 -9.35 34.50
CA ALA A 244 -4.58 -10.01 35.19
C ALA A 244 -4.28 -10.41 36.63
N LEU A 245 -3.05 -10.82 36.95
CA LEU A 245 -2.68 -11.21 38.31
C LEU A 245 -2.72 -10.01 39.26
N TRP A 246 -2.28 -8.84 38.81
CA TRP A 246 -2.37 -7.60 39.58
C TRP A 246 -3.83 -7.25 39.85
N VAL A 247 -4.68 -7.29 38.82
CA VAL A 247 -6.12 -7.01 38.95
C VAL A 247 -6.78 -7.98 39.93
N LEU A 248 -6.54 -9.29 39.79
CA LEU A 248 -7.10 -10.32 40.67
C LEU A 248 -6.68 -10.17 42.14
N MET A 249 -5.43 -9.81 42.38
CA MET A 249 -4.94 -9.53 43.74
C MET A 249 -5.73 -8.39 44.39
N HIS A 250 -6.03 -7.33 43.63
CA HIS A 250 -6.74 -6.15 44.13
C HIS A 250 -8.25 -6.40 44.24
N GLU A 251 -8.87 -6.96 43.22
CA GLU A 251 -10.31 -7.26 43.16
C GLU A 251 -10.73 -8.18 44.32
N HIS A 252 -9.93 -9.20 44.63
CA HIS A 252 -10.27 -10.20 45.64
C HIS A 252 -9.48 -10.07 46.95
N SER A 253 -8.55 -9.11 47.04
CA SER A 253 -7.67 -8.94 48.20
C SER A 253 -6.91 -10.23 48.56
N VAL A 254 -6.30 -10.87 47.56
CA VAL A 254 -5.63 -12.17 47.70
C VAL A 254 -4.12 -12.08 47.39
N SER A 255 -3.36 -13.08 47.84
CA SER A 255 -1.94 -13.20 47.49
C SER A 255 -1.73 -13.51 46.00
N LEU A 256 -0.53 -13.23 45.50
CA LEU A 256 -0.12 -13.56 44.12
C LEU A 256 -0.34 -15.05 43.79
N GLU A 257 -0.04 -15.95 44.72
CA GLU A 257 -0.20 -17.39 44.48
C GLU A 257 -1.67 -17.79 44.32
N VAL A 258 -2.56 -17.18 45.12
CA VAL A 258 -4.01 -17.38 44.97
C VAL A 258 -4.49 -16.76 43.65
N ALA A 259 -4.02 -15.56 43.29
CA ALA A 259 -4.35 -14.93 42.01
C ALA A 259 -3.88 -15.77 40.80
N LYS A 260 -2.68 -16.35 40.86
CA LYS A 260 -2.18 -17.31 39.85
C LYS A 260 -3.13 -18.48 39.69
N ASN A 261 -3.60 -19.06 40.79
CA ASN A 261 -4.55 -20.18 40.75
C ASN A 261 -5.92 -19.77 40.20
N MET A 262 -6.42 -18.58 40.54
CA MET A 262 -7.66 -18.03 39.96
C MET A 262 -7.52 -17.81 38.46
N CYS A 263 -6.40 -17.25 38.01
CA CYS A 263 -6.08 -17.06 36.60
C CYS A 263 -6.03 -18.39 35.84
N ARG A 264 -5.35 -19.41 36.39
CA ARG A 264 -5.34 -20.78 35.82
C ARG A 264 -6.74 -21.36 35.67
N MET A 265 -7.61 -21.19 36.68
CA MET A 265 -9.00 -21.65 36.58
C MET A 265 -9.76 -20.92 35.48
N ARG A 266 -9.59 -19.60 35.36
CA ARG A 266 -10.22 -18.84 34.28
C ARG A 266 -9.72 -19.24 32.90
N ILE A 267 -8.42 -19.50 32.73
CA ILE A 267 -7.86 -20.02 31.48
C ILE A 267 -8.57 -21.34 31.10
N LYS A 268 -8.68 -22.29 32.04
CA LYS A 268 -9.35 -23.57 31.81
C LYS A 268 -10.81 -23.40 31.41
N ASP A 269 -11.54 -22.47 32.03
CA ASP A 269 -12.92 -22.17 31.65
C ASP A 269 -13.02 -21.65 30.22
N GLU A 270 -12.13 -20.74 29.80
CA GLU A 270 -12.12 -20.22 28.43
C GLU A 270 -11.72 -21.30 27.40
N VAL A 271 -10.77 -22.18 27.73
CA VAL A 271 -10.41 -23.34 26.88
C VAL A 271 -11.59 -24.30 26.72
N ALA A 272 -12.30 -24.60 27.80
CA ALA A 272 -13.49 -25.47 27.76
C ALA A 272 -14.62 -24.85 26.94
N LYS A 273 -14.84 -23.53 27.02
CA LYS A 273 -15.77 -22.81 26.15
C LYS A 273 -15.34 -22.92 24.69
N TYR A 274 -14.06 -22.69 24.40
CA TYR A 274 -13.58 -22.64 23.03
C TYR A 274 -13.61 -24.00 22.32
N THR A 275 -13.18 -25.06 22.99
CA THR A 275 -13.24 -26.43 22.47
C THR A 275 -14.66 -26.83 22.10
N ARG A 276 -15.66 -26.40 22.89
CA ARG A 276 -17.08 -26.56 22.56
C ARG A 276 -17.47 -25.76 21.31
N ILE A 277 -17.08 -24.48 21.24
CA ILE A 277 -17.35 -23.59 20.10
C ILE A 277 -16.82 -24.20 18.80
N VAL A 278 -15.58 -24.71 18.79
CA VAL A 278 -14.99 -25.34 17.60
C VAL A 278 -15.85 -26.52 17.16
N LYS A 279 -16.18 -27.43 18.08
CA LYS A 279 -17.00 -28.62 17.80
C LYS A 279 -18.38 -28.26 17.23
N GLU A 280 -19.07 -27.31 17.84
CA GLU A 280 -20.39 -26.85 17.40
C GLU A 280 -20.31 -26.17 16.03
N THR A 281 -19.32 -25.30 15.82
CA THR A 281 -19.11 -24.55 14.58
C THR A 281 -18.83 -25.47 13.39
N MET A 282 -18.09 -26.57 13.60
CA MET A 282 -17.84 -27.52 12.50
C MET A 282 -19.13 -28.11 11.92
N SER A 283 -20.16 -28.28 12.74
CA SER A 283 -21.46 -28.85 12.34
C SER A 283 -22.45 -27.83 11.75
N ARG A 284 -22.17 -26.53 11.85
CA ARG A 284 -23.05 -25.45 11.39
C ARG A 284 -23.07 -25.35 9.85
N ASN A 285 -24.24 -25.14 9.26
CA ASN A 285 -24.37 -24.97 7.79
C ASN A 285 -24.42 -23.50 7.38
N ASP A 286 -24.57 -22.59 8.33
CA ASP A 286 -24.68 -21.14 8.17
C ASP A 286 -23.33 -20.41 8.27
N ILE A 287 -22.22 -21.13 8.43
CA ILE A 287 -20.86 -20.59 8.49
C ILE A 287 -20.04 -21.14 7.33
N SER A 288 -19.37 -20.26 6.60
CA SER A 288 -18.52 -20.60 5.46
C SER A 288 -17.36 -21.52 5.85
N SER A 289 -16.82 -22.25 4.87
CA SER A 289 -15.63 -23.09 5.07
C SER A 289 -14.41 -22.26 5.49
N GLY A 290 -14.28 -21.02 5.01
CA GLY A 290 -13.21 -20.11 5.39
C GLY A 290 -13.29 -19.71 6.86
N ALA A 291 -14.47 -19.30 7.33
CA ALA A 291 -14.71 -18.97 8.73
C ALA A 291 -14.56 -20.20 9.66
N LYS A 292 -15.04 -21.38 9.26
CA LYS A 292 -14.80 -22.62 10.01
C LYS A 292 -13.31 -22.91 10.14
N ARG A 293 -12.55 -22.81 9.05
CA ARG A 293 -11.11 -23.02 9.08
C ARG A 293 -10.40 -22.00 9.97
N TYR A 294 -10.81 -20.75 9.93
CA TYR A 294 -10.30 -19.70 10.81
C TYR A 294 -10.51 -20.03 12.30
N ILE A 295 -11.73 -20.42 12.67
CA ILE A 295 -12.10 -20.82 14.04
C ILE A 295 -11.36 -22.10 14.45
N GLU A 296 -11.20 -23.07 13.56
CA GLU A 296 -10.41 -24.26 13.86
C GLU A 296 -8.95 -23.90 14.15
N LEU A 297 -8.31 -23.07 13.31
CA LEU A 297 -6.89 -22.74 13.48
C LEU A 297 -6.61 -21.88 14.70
N MET A 298 -7.56 -21.05 15.10
CA MET A 298 -7.39 -20.18 16.25
C MET A 298 -7.26 -20.96 17.57
N GLN A 299 -7.63 -22.25 17.64
CA GLN A 299 -7.36 -23.08 18.82
C GLN A 299 -5.86 -23.23 19.12
N TYR A 300 -5.01 -23.17 18.10
CA TYR A 300 -3.57 -23.36 18.28
C TYR A 300 -2.88 -22.17 18.92
N ILE A 301 -3.48 -20.98 18.93
CA ILE A 301 -2.97 -19.87 19.75
C ILE A 301 -2.97 -20.25 21.23
N VAL A 302 -3.94 -21.06 21.68
CA VAL A 302 -4.06 -21.48 23.08
C VAL A 302 -2.94 -22.48 23.41
N SER A 303 -2.92 -23.62 22.72
CA SER A 303 -1.95 -24.68 22.98
C SER A 303 -0.51 -24.23 22.72
N GLY A 304 -0.30 -23.45 21.66
CA GLY A 304 0.99 -22.92 21.27
C GLY A 304 1.53 -21.90 22.26
N THR A 305 0.68 -20.98 22.75
CA THR A 305 1.11 -20.00 23.77
C THR A 305 1.55 -20.73 25.04
N VAL A 306 0.78 -21.71 25.53
CA VAL A 306 1.12 -22.48 26.73
C VAL A 306 2.51 -23.11 26.64
N VAL A 307 2.77 -23.89 25.58
CA VAL A 307 4.06 -24.60 25.47
C VAL A 307 5.22 -23.65 25.21
N TRP A 308 4.98 -22.51 24.57
CA TRP A 308 6.00 -21.48 24.38
C TRP A 308 6.31 -20.75 25.69
N THR A 309 5.30 -20.27 26.43
CA THR A 309 5.49 -19.49 27.66
C THR A 309 6.18 -20.28 28.78
N LEU A 310 6.02 -21.61 28.81
CA LEU A 310 6.65 -22.47 29.80
C LEU A 310 8.19 -22.53 29.68
N GLN A 311 8.75 -22.16 28.54
CA GLN A 311 10.20 -22.30 28.29
C GLN A 311 10.82 -21.15 27.49
N CYS A 312 10.07 -20.13 27.09
CA CYS A 312 10.65 -19.07 26.27
C CYS A 312 11.69 -18.26 27.07
N PRO A 313 12.87 -17.96 26.48
CA PRO A 313 13.87 -17.11 27.12
C PRO A 313 13.34 -15.71 27.50
N ARG A 314 12.25 -15.25 26.85
CA ARG A 314 11.59 -13.97 27.13
C ARG A 314 11.06 -13.89 28.57
N TYR A 315 10.52 -14.99 29.12
CA TYR A 315 10.01 -15.04 30.50
C TYR A 315 10.96 -15.78 31.44
N HIS A 316 11.81 -16.67 30.91
CA HIS A 316 12.74 -17.47 31.70
C HIS A 316 14.19 -17.03 31.46
N LYS A 317 14.71 -16.15 32.31
CA LYS A 317 16.07 -15.57 32.18
C LYS A 317 17.18 -16.62 32.07
N ASN A 318 17.00 -17.77 32.73
CA ASN A 318 17.98 -18.85 32.79
C ASN A 318 17.95 -19.77 31.55
N VAL A 319 16.90 -19.70 30.73
CA VAL A 319 16.80 -20.49 29.51
C VAL A 319 17.65 -19.86 28.41
N GLN A 320 18.41 -20.70 27.71
CA GLN A 320 19.28 -20.33 26.60
C GLN A 320 18.70 -20.81 25.28
N TYR A 321 19.07 -20.14 24.20
CA TYR A 321 18.80 -20.60 22.84
C TYR A 321 19.50 -21.93 22.55
N ASN A 322 18.94 -22.69 21.60
CA ASN A 322 19.59 -23.89 21.11
C ASN A 322 20.86 -23.54 20.29
N GLU A 323 21.68 -24.54 19.98
CA GLU A 323 22.98 -24.35 19.30
C GLU A 323 22.84 -23.58 17.97
N ARG A 324 21.85 -23.95 17.14
CA ARG A 324 21.60 -23.29 15.85
C ARG A 324 21.23 -21.82 16.01
N GLN A 325 20.34 -21.52 16.95
CA GLN A 325 19.92 -20.15 17.26
C GLN A 325 21.09 -19.31 17.80
N LEU A 326 21.96 -19.88 18.64
CA LEU A 326 23.16 -19.21 19.13
C LEU A 326 24.14 -18.88 17.99
N LEU A 327 24.32 -19.80 17.04
CA LEU A 327 25.14 -19.56 15.85
C LEU A 327 24.57 -18.42 14.99
N ARG A 328 23.26 -18.43 14.73
CA ARG A 328 22.58 -17.34 13.99
C ARG A 328 22.71 -16.01 14.70
N LYS A 329 22.47 -15.96 16.02
CA LYS A 329 22.61 -14.73 16.80
C LYS A 329 24.03 -14.16 16.77
N LYS A 330 25.06 -15.02 16.71
CA LYS A 330 26.46 -14.61 16.73
C LYS A 330 26.98 -14.17 15.35
N ASP A 331 26.70 -14.97 14.33
CA ASP A 331 27.35 -14.86 13.02
C ASP A 331 26.45 -14.24 11.95
N GLY A 332 25.15 -14.10 12.24
CA GLY A 332 24.09 -13.61 11.36
C GLY A 332 23.41 -14.72 10.54
N VAL A 333 22.15 -14.50 10.16
CA VAL A 333 21.38 -15.50 9.38
C VAL A 333 21.97 -15.82 8.00
N ALA A 334 22.69 -14.87 7.41
CA ALA A 334 23.29 -15.04 6.08
C ALA A 334 24.36 -16.15 6.05
N LYS A 335 25.05 -16.37 7.18
CA LYS A 335 26.06 -17.44 7.31
C LYS A 335 25.45 -18.78 7.72
N HIS A 336 24.25 -18.77 8.29
CA HIS A 336 23.55 -19.95 8.78
C HIS A 336 22.11 -19.98 8.22
N PRO A 337 21.94 -20.23 6.89
CA PRO A 337 20.65 -20.17 6.22
C PRO A 337 19.69 -21.27 6.70
N THR A 338 18.48 -21.29 6.13
CA THR A 338 17.51 -22.33 6.49
C THR A 338 17.98 -23.72 6.08
N THR A 339 17.74 -24.67 6.97
CA THR A 339 17.85 -26.12 6.80
C THR A 339 16.58 -26.74 6.24
N TYR A 340 15.48 -25.97 6.13
CA TYR A 340 14.24 -26.45 5.57
C TYR A 340 14.42 -26.78 4.09
N GLN A 341 13.99 -27.98 3.70
CA GLN A 341 13.99 -28.42 2.30
C GLN A 341 12.57 -28.38 1.77
N TRP A 342 12.36 -27.57 0.74
CA TRP A 342 11.10 -27.55 0.03
C TRP A 342 10.87 -28.93 -0.62
N PRO A 343 9.64 -29.47 -0.55
CA PRO A 343 9.29 -30.67 -1.30
C PRO A 343 9.63 -30.46 -2.78
N SER A 344 10.51 -31.29 -3.33
CA SER A 344 10.87 -31.22 -4.75
C SER A 344 9.61 -31.32 -5.59
N GLN A 345 9.38 -30.35 -6.49
CA GLN A 345 8.33 -30.45 -7.49
C GLN A 345 8.56 -31.73 -8.29
N LYS A 346 7.75 -32.76 -8.03
CA LYS A 346 7.66 -33.90 -8.93
C LYS A 346 7.19 -33.35 -10.27
N ASN A 347 8.08 -33.42 -11.27
CA ASN A 347 7.71 -33.38 -12.67
C ASN A 347 6.61 -34.42 -12.91
N ASN A 348 5.36 -33.96 -12.99
CA ASN A 348 4.26 -34.66 -13.62
C ASN A 348 3.76 -33.75 -14.76
N THR A 349 4.53 -33.73 -15.85
CA THR A 349 3.93 -33.82 -17.17
C THR A 349 3.21 -35.16 -17.24
N ASP A 350 1.93 -35.12 -17.64
CA ASP A 350 1.01 -36.21 -17.91
C ASP A 350 0.11 -36.72 -16.77
N SER A 351 -1.18 -36.81 -17.15
CA SER A 351 -2.36 -37.31 -16.44
C SER A 351 -2.88 -36.48 -15.25
N TYR A 352 -3.66 -35.45 -15.54
CA TYR A 352 -4.97 -35.22 -14.90
C TYR A 352 -5.88 -34.50 -15.92
N SER A 353 -6.07 -35.15 -17.06
CA SER A 353 -7.28 -35.02 -17.85
C SER A 353 -8.27 -36.07 -17.33
N GLN A 354 -9.54 -35.67 -17.17
CA GLN A 354 -10.71 -36.50 -16.87
C GLN A 354 -10.93 -36.99 -15.43
N SER A 355 -11.61 -36.16 -14.65
CA SER A 355 -12.83 -36.47 -13.86
C SER A 355 -13.08 -35.22 -13.02
N ILE A 356 -14.12 -34.43 -13.27
CA ILE A 356 -15.47 -34.66 -12.78
C ILE A 356 -16.44 -33.99 -13.76
N LEU A 357 -17.24 -34.83 -14.43
CA LEU A 357 -18.44 -34.45 -15.15
C LEU A 357 -19.59 -34.37 -14.14
N ILE A 358 -20.29 -33.23 -14.18
CA ILE A 358 -21.75 -33.10 -14.10
C ILE A 358 -22.45 -33.72 -12.88
N ASP A 359 -22.97 -32.86 -12.01
CA ASP A 359 -24.40 -32.96 -11.69
C ASP A 359 -25.03 -31.57 -11.54
N ASN A 360 -25.89 -31.25 -12.51
CA ASN A 360 -26.61 -29.99 -12.64
C ASN A 360 -28.07 -30.38 -12.88
N GLN A 361 -28.93 -30.30 -11.87
CA GLN A 361 -30.37 -30.45 -12.03
C GLN A 361 -31.15 -29.30 -11.39
N LYS A 362 -31.54 -28.38 -12.29
CA LYS A 362 -32.86 -27.74 -12.47
C LYS A 362 -33.80 -27.64 -11.26
N ALA A 363 -34.15 -26.41 -10.91
CA ALA A 363 -35.52 -26.03 -10.59
C ALA A 363 -35.91 -24.76 -11.38
N LYS A 364 -37.12 -24.77 -11.94
CA LYS A 364 -37.67 -23.82 -12.92
C LYS A 364 -38.23 -22.56 -12.25
N MET A 365 -38.33 -21.53 -13.09
CA MET A 365 -39.09 -20.28 -12.95
C MET A 365 -40.44 -20.44 -12.25
N ASP A 366 -40.81 -19.44 -11.44
CA ASP A 366 -42.18 -18.92 -11.50
C ASP A 366 -42.22 -17.40 -11.36
N VAL A 367 -43.10 -16.85 -12.19
CA VAL A 367 -43.36 -15.44 -12.49
C VAL A 367 -44.40 -14.92 -11.51
N PHE A 368 -44.17 -13.75 -10.90
CA PHE A 368 -45.28 -12.90 -10.45
C PHE A 368 -44.98 -11.41 -10.70
N SER A 369 -45.60 -10.93 -11.76
CA SER A 369 -45.92 -9.53 -12.03
C SER A 369 -46.89 -8.98 -10.98
N LYS A 370 -46.73 -7.70 -10.59
CA LYS A 370 -47.86 -6.81 -10.32
C LYS A 370 -47.46 -5.34 -10.50
N SER A 371 -48.03 -4.78 -11.57
CA SER A 371 -48.16 -3.37 -11.93
C SER A 371 -49.18 -2.64 -11.06
N TYR A 372 -48.99 -1.34 -10.78
CA TYR A 372 -50.04 -0.29 -10.67
C TYR A 372 -49.34 1.07 -10.86
N THR A 373 -49.34 1.67 -12.06
CA THR A 373 -50.24 2.74 -12.56
C THR A 373 -50.22 4.06 -11.77
N SER A 374 -49.78 5.13 -12.45
CA SER A 374 -50.00 6.55 -12.15
C SER A 374 -51.50 6.92 -12.10
N PRO A 375 -51.83 8.17 -11.71
CA PRO A 375 -52.10 9.15 -12.77
C PRO A 375 -51.53 10.56 -12.56
N ASN A 376 -51.45 11.24 -13.70
CA ASN A 376 -51.02 12.60 -14.00
C ASN A 376 -51.95 13.72 -13.50
N GLU A 377 -51.44 14.94 -13.73
CA GLU A 377 -52.10 16.23 -14.06
C GLU A 377 -52.04 17.29 -12.94
N GLY A 378 -51.60 18.53 -13.14
CA GLY A 378 -51.09 19.23 -14.32
C GLY A 378 -50.82 20.72 -14.04
N THR A 379 -50.10 21.36 -14.97
CA THR A 379 -50.16 22.79 -15.37
C THR A 379 -49.65 23.95 -14.48
N ARG A 380 -48.53 24.53 -14.96
CA ARG A 380 -48.25 25.94 -15.34
C ARG A 380 -48.29 27.12 -14.31
N GLN A 381 -47.18 27.88 -14.39
CA GLN A 381 -47.00 29.35 -14.45
C GLN A 381 -46.49 30.15 -13.21
N SER A 382 -45.29 30.71 -13.41
CA SER A 382 -44.80 32.07 -13.09
C SER A 382 -45.00 32.70 -11.70
N SER A 383 -43.90 33.03 -11.02
CA SER A 383 -43.46 34.42 -10.76
C SER A 383 -42.27 34.45 -9.77
N SER A 384 -41.38 35.41 -9.97
CA SER A 384 -40.15 35.67 -9.19
C SER A 384 -40.45 36.56 -7.96
N PRO A 385 -39.46 37.02 -7.16
CA PRO A 385 -39.00 36.34 -5.95
C PRO A 385 -39.06 37.25 -4.69
N THR A 386 -39.26 36.70 -3.49
CA THR A 386 -38.98 37.44 -2.24
C THR A 386 -38.65 36.53 -1.06
N GLY A 387 -37.51 36.82 -0.42
CA GLY A 387 -37.38 36.89 1.04
C GLY A 387 -37.12 35.60 1.82
N ALA A 388 -35.88 35.43 2.30
CA ALA A 388 -35.50 35.11 3.69
C ALA A 388 -34.04 34.60 3.72
N THR A 389 -33.08 35.47 4.04
CA THR A 389 -32.32 35.48 5.31
C THR A 389 -31.63 34.16 5.69
N TYR A 390 -30.33 34.08 5.38
CA TYR A 390 -29.35 33.27 6.10
C TYR A 390 -28.46 34.19 6.95
N PRO A 391 -28.14 33.85 8.20
CA PRO A 391 -27.22 34.63 9.02
C PRO A 391 -25.77 34.41 8.57
N THR A 392 -25.09 35.54 8.36
CA THR A 392 -23.66 35.70 8.16
C THR A 392 -22.89 35.60 9.49
N ASN A 393 -21.74 34.94 9.48
CA ASN A 393 -20.54 35.31 10.25
C ASN A 393 -19.34 34.78 9.45
N SER A 394 -18.77 35.57 8.54
CA SER A 394 -17.75 36.60 8.78
C SER A 394 -16.33 36.04 8.88
N THR A 395 -15.76 35.82 7.70
CA THR A 395 -14.33 35.86 7.38
C THR A 395 -13.75 37.24 7.71
N SER A 396 -12.65 37.29 8.44
CA SER A 396 -11.86 38.49 8.70
C SER A 396 -11.03 38.89 7.47
N GLY A 397 -11.62 39.67 6.58
CA GLY A 397 -10.94 40.36 5.48
C GLY A 397 -10.54 41.79 5.88
N LEU A 398 -9.27 42.13 5.66
CA LEU A 398 -8.66 43.46 5.85
C LEU A 398 -9.45 44.55 5.11
N ARG A 399 -9.90 45.58 5.83
CA ARG A 399 -10.46 46.82 5.26
C ARG A 399 -9.34 47.79 4.90
N TYR A 400 -9.27 48.21 3.64
CA TYR A 400 -8.66 49.47 3.23
C TYR A 400 -9.77 50.41 2.73
N GLY A 401 -9.95 51.54 3.42
CA GLY A 401 -10.89 52.58 3.01
C GLY A 401 -10.25 53.52 2.01
N PHE A 402 -10.90 53.72 0.86
CA PHE A 402 -10.63 54.85 -0.03
C PHE A 402 -11.69 55.92 0.23
N ASN A 403 -11.27 57.08 0.73
CA ASN A 403 -12.07 58.30 0.72
C ASN A 403 -11.78 59.05 -0.58
N GLU A 404 -12.82 59.34 -1.35
CA GLU A 404 -12.77 60.22 -2.51
C GLU A 404 -12.36 61.65 -2.08
N GLY A 405 -11.30 62.17 -2.69
CA GLY A 405 -10.90 63.57 -2.51
C GLY A 405 -9.40 63.82 -2.35
N ARG A 406 -8.57 63.38 -3.30
CA ARG A 406 -7.35 64.07 -3.79
C ARG A 406 -6.63 63.20 -4.83
N ASP A 407 -6.80 63.56 -6.09
CA ASP A 407 -6.37 62.83 -7.28
C ASP A 407 -4.85 62.93 -7.59
N TRP A 408 -4.00 63.04 -6.57
CA TRP A 408 -2.54 63.15 -6.72
C TRP A 408 -1.73 62.21 -5.80
N GLY A 409 -2.40 61.42 -4.96
CA GLY A 409 -1.74 60.52 -4.00
C GLY A 409 -1.03 59.31 -4.63
N ILE A 410 -1.51 58.81 -5.79
CA ILE A 410 -0.88 57.66 -6.46
C ILE A 410 0.52 58.02 -6.97
N VAL A 411 0.73 59.21 -7.53
CA VAL A 411 2.03 59.60 -8.11
C VAL A 411 3.10 59.74 -7.01
N GLU A 412 2.71 60.24 -5.84
CA GLU A 412 3.62 60.43 -4.70
C GLU A 412 3.90 59.10 -3.96
N PHE A 413 2.88 58.24 -3.81
CA PHE A 413 3.03 56.88 -3.26
C PHE A 413 3.88 55.97 -4.18
N SER A 414 3.77 56.17 -5.51
CA SER A 414 4.55 55.45 -6.52
C SER A 414 6.03 55.86 -6.58
N ARG A 415 6.40 57.02 -6.01
CA ARG A 415 7.75 57.59 -6.13
C ARG A 415 8.66 57.31 -4.93
N GLY A 416 8.13 56.95 -3.76
CA GLY A 416 8.91 56.99 -2.51
C GLY A 416 8.70 55.87 -1.50
N VAL A 417 7.88 54.85 -1.77
CA VAL A 417 7.59 53.80 -0.80
C VAL A 417 8.19 52.46 -1.23
N ALA A 418 9.03 51.88 -0.37
CA ALA A 418 9.38 50.47 -0.49
C ALA A 418 8.10 49.65 -0.27
N LEU A 419 7.52 49.15 -1.36
CA LEU A 419 6.32 48.32 -1.31
C LEU A 419 6.61 47.01 -0.55
N PRO A 420 5.63 46.44 0.16
CA PRO A 420 5.76 45.13 0.76
C PRO A 420 6.20 44.10 -0.28
N LYS A 421 6.99 43.10 0.14
CA LYS A 421 7.33 41.98 -0.75
C LYS A 421 6.05 41.31 -1.26
N LEU A 422 6.06 40.91 -2.52
CA LEU A 422 4.97 40.15 -3.12
C LEU A 422 4.71 38.89 -2.28
N ARG A 423 3.44 38.59 -2.01
CA ARG A 423 3.04 37.35 -1.34
C ARG A 423 2.94 36.25 -2.40
N GLU A 424 3.56 35.12 -2.15
CA GLU A 424 3.57 33.97 -3.08
C GLU A 424 2.56 32.88 -2.71
N GLU A 425 1.98 32.97 -1.51
CA GLU A 425 1.12 31.95 -0.89
C GLU A 425 -0.01 31.48 -1.83
N PHE A 426 -0.70 32.39 -2.50
CA PHE A 426 -1.84 32.04 -3.37
C PHE A 426 -1.43 31.49 -4.74
N ILE A 427 -0.20 31.75 -5.20
CA ILE A 427 0.28 31.30 -6.52
C ILE A 427 0.50 29.78 -6.51
N LEU A 428 0.84 29.21 -5.35
CA LEU A 428 1.19 27.81 -5.22
C LEU A 428 0.03 26.87 -4.89
N GLU A 429 -1.14 27.41 -4.53
CA GLU A 429 -2.32 26.60 -4.17
C GLU A 429 -2.69 25.54 -5.22
N PRO A 430 -2.77 25.85 -6.54
CA PRO A 430 -3.06 24.83 -7.54
C PRO A 430 -2.01 23.72 -7.60
N TYR A 431 -0.74 24.06 -7.37
CA TYR A 431 0.38 23.11 -7.36
C TYR A 431 0.38 22.24 -6.10
N HIS A 432 0.12 22.83 -4.92
CA HIS A 432 -0.01 22.08 -3.67
C HIS A 432 -1.19 21.11 -3.72
N TYR A 433 -2.32 21.53 -4.29
CA TYR A 433 -3.45 20.66 -4.54
C TYR A 433 -3.06 19.44 -5.40
N MET A 434 -2.43 19.66 -6.55
CA MET A 434 -1.98 18.56 -7.43
C MET A 434 -0.97 17.65 -6.73
N SER A 435 -0.05 18.23 -5.95
CA SER A 435 0.98 17.50 -5.21
C SER A 435 0.41 16.69 -4.04
N SER A 436 -0.75 17.06 -3.50
CA SER A 436 -1.42 16.34 -2.41
C SER A 436 -2.03 15.00 -2.85
N MET A 437 -2.23 14.80 -4.16
CA MET A 437 -2.85 13.58 -4.67
C MET A 437 -1.87 12.39 -4.68
N PRO A 438 -2.34 11.16 -4.37
CA PRO A 438 -1.48 9.97 -4.28
C PRO A 438 -0.85 9.62 -5.64
N SER A 439 0.46 9.35 -5.68
CA SER A 439 1.17 8.99 -6.92
C SER A 439 1.75 7.57 -6.86
N LYS A 440 1.91 6.91 -8.01
CA LYS A 440 2.45 5.54 -8.10
C LYS A 440 3.96 5.43 -7.79
N GLY A 441 4.65 6.54 -7.49
CA GLY A 441 6.03 6.55 -6.98
C GLY A 441 7.14 6.05 -7.92
N VAL A 442 6.77 5.55 -9.11
CA VAL A 442 7.66 5.00 -10.15
C VAL A 442 8.87 5.87 -10.45
N ARG A 443 8.67 7.19 -10.56
CA ARG A 443 9.73 8.13 -10.97
C ARG A 443 10.85 8.22 -9.94
N HIS A 444 10.55 8.07 -8.65
CA HIS A 444 11.58 8.06 -7.61
C HIS A 444 12.44 6.80 -7.69
N MET A 445 11.84 5.63 -7.96
CA MET A 445 12.59 4.38 -8.16
C MET A 445 13.57 4.47 -9.33
N VAL A 446 13.18 5.15 -10.42
CA VAL A 446 14.09 5.39 -11.56
C VAL A 446 15.24 6.31 -11.16
N ILE A 447 14.97 7.39 -10.42
CA ILE A 447 16.00 8.32 -9.94
C ILE A 447 16.96 7.61 -8.98
N ASP A 448 16.43 6.84 -8.04
CA ASP A 448 17.21 6.15 -7.01
C ASP A 448 18.04 5.02 -7.60
N GLY A 449 17.45 4.25 -8.52
CA GLY A 449 18.17 3.23 -9.27
C GLY A 449 19.27 3.79 -10.15
N ILE A 450 19.04 4.91 -10.85
CA ILE A 450 20.07 5.56 -11.66
C ILE A 450 21.15 6.19 -10.77
N GLN A 451 20.77 6.79 -9.64
CA GLN A 451 21.71 7.32 -8.65
C GLN A 451 22.64 6.22 -8.12
N PHE A 452 22.11 5.03 -7.84
CA PHE A 452 22.88 3.88 -7.37
C PHE A 452 24.00 3.48 -8.34
N TRP A 453 23.70 3.39 -9.65
CA TRP A 453 24.71 3.07 -10.66
C TRP A 453 25.68 4.21 -10.91
N LEU A 454 25.18 5.45 -10.99
CA LEU A 454 25.98 6.61 -11.38
C LEU A 454 26.71 7.27 -10.20
N SER A 455 26.51 6.79 -8.97
CA SER A 455 27.11 7.31 -7.74
C SER A 455 26.98 8.83 -7.58
N VAL A 456 25.83 9.37 -7.99
CA VAL A 456 25.55 10.82 -7.89
C VAL A 456 25.44 11.21 -6.42
N SER A 457 26.00 12.36 -6.05
CA SER A 457 25.97 12.86 -4.67
C SER A 457 24.54 12.98 -4.14
N GLN A 458 24.34 12.75 -2.85
CA GLN A 458 23.01 12.83 -2.24
C GLN A 458 22.41 14.24 -2.36
N GLN A 459 23.25 15.28 -2.27
CA GLN A 459 22.82 16.67 -2.44
C GLN A 459 22.35 16.96 -3.87
N SER A 460 23.11 16.55 -4.89
CA SER A 460 22.71 16.72 -6.30
C SER A 460 21.44 15.90 -6.60
N THR A 461 21.36 14.68 -6.07
CA THR A 461 20.19 13.81 -6.24
C THR A 461 18.93 14.41 -5.64
N ALA A 462 19.02 15.02 -4.44
CA ALA A 462 17.89 15.69 -3.82
C ALA A 462 17.38 16.88 -4.67
N ILE A 463 18.29 17.68 -5.21
CA ILE A 463 17.96 18.81 -6.11
C ILE A 463 17.30 18.28 -7.40
N ILE A 464 17.90 17.28 -8.05
CA ILE A 464 17.36 16.67 -9.27
C ILE A 464 15.97 16.09 -9.02
N ARG A 465 15.77 15.38 -7.89
CA ARG A 465 14.48 14.80 -7.51
C ARG A 465 13.42 15.88 -7.30
N SER A 466 13.77 16.94 -6.59
CA SER A 466 12.89 18.09 -6.38
C SER A 466 12.45 18.71 -7.71
N VAL A 467 13.42 19.02 -8.58
CA VAL A 467 13.15 19.60 -9.90
C VAL A 467 12.28 18.70 -10.78
N ILE A 468 12.60 17.40 -10.88
CA ILE A 468 11.82 16.46 -11.69
C ILE A 468 10.39 16.33 -11.16
N ASN A 469 10.20 16.36 -9.84
CA ASN A 469 8.87 16.36 -9.25
C ASN A 469 8.09 17.63 -9.60
N THR A 470 8.73 18.79 -9.43
CA THR A 470 8.14 20.09 -9.75
C THR A 470 7.71 20.18 -11.20
N ILE A 471 8.62 19.85 -12.13
CA ILE A 471 8.32 19.89 -13.57
C ILE A 471 7.21 18.93 -13.94
N HIS A 472 7.24 17.70 -13.44
CA HIS A 472 6.20 16.74 -13.78
C HIS A 472 4.81 17.17 -13.28
N THR A 473 4.71 17.61 -12.02
CA THR A 473 3.45 18.10 -11.47
C THR A 473 2.94 19.31 -12.27
N SER A 474 3.83 20.25 -12.60
CA SER A 474 3.48 21.40 -13.44
C SER A 474 3.08 21.01 -14.86
N SER A 475 3.74 20.02 -15.47
CA SER A 475 3.38 19.51 -16.78
C SER A 475 1.98 18.90 -16.77
N ILE A 476 1.64 18.11 -15.73
CA ILE A 476 0.30 17.54 -15.56
C ILE A 476 -0.77 18.63 -15.42
N MET A 477 -0.48 19.70 -14.68
CA MET A 477 -1.43 20.80 -14.52
C MET A 477 -1.72 21.52 -15.85
N LEU A 478 -0.71 21.66 -16.71
CA LEU A 478 -0.89 22.24 -18.05
C LEU A 478 -1.60 21.27 -18.99
N ASP A 479 -1.22 20.00 -18.95
CA ASP A 479 -1.83 18.87 -19.69
C ASP A 479 -3.34 18.80 -19.40
N ASP A 480 -3.74 18.73 -18.12
CA ASP A 480 -5.15 18.72 -17.72
C ASP A 480 -5.94 19.91 -18.30
N VAL A 481 -5.33 21.11 -18.37
CA VAL A 481 -5.96 22.31 -18.95
C VAL A 481 -6.05 22.21 -20.48
N GLN A 482 -4.97 21.77 -21.12
CA GLN A 482 -4.85 21.70 -22.58
C GLN A 482 -5.78 20.64 -23.16
N ASP A 483 -5.94 19.53 -22.45
CA ASP A 483 -6.76 18.39 -22.86
C ASP A 483 -8.22 18.53 -22.39
N GLY A 484 -8.49 19.47 -21.49
CA GLY A 484 -9.82 19.69 -20.91
C GLY A 484 -10.24 18.59 -19.93
N SER A 485 -9.27 17.89 -19.33
CA SER A 485 -9.46 16.78 -18.41
C SER A 485 -10.26 17.18 -17.18
N GLN A 486 -11.41 16.55 -16.97
CA GLN A 486 -12.27 16.89 -15.83
C GLN A 486 -11.77 16.28 -14.51
N LEU A 487 -11.10 15.13 -14.58
CA LEU A 487 -10.69 14.33 -13.44
C LEU A 487 -9.21 13.98 -13.52
N ARG A 488 -8.54 14.05 -12.37
CA ARG A 488 -7.19 13.53 -12.17
C ARG A 488 -7.20 12.65 -10.91
N ARG A 489 -6.87 11.37 -11.08
CA ARG A 489 -6.80 10.37 -9.99
C ARG A 489 -8.11 10.29 -9.17
N GLY A 490 -9.26 10.42 -9.84
CA GLY A 490 -10.59 10.35 -9.23
C GLY A 490 -11.05 11.63 -8.53
N ASN A 491 -10.25 12.71 -8.57
CA ASN A 491 -10.58 14.02 -8.03
C ASN A 491 -10.71 15.05 -9.17
N PRO A 492 -11.39 16.19 -8.96
CA PRO A 492 -11.42 17.27 -9.94
C PRO A 492 -10.01 17.74 -10.32
N SER A 493 -9.75 17.98 -11.61
CA SER A 493 -8.48 18.56 -12.05
C SER A 493 -8.28 19.96 -11.45
N ALA A 494 -7.02 20.41 -11.31
CA ALA A 494 -6.71 21.68 -10.63
C ALA A 494 -7.47 22.88 -11.25
N HIS A 495 -7.60 22.92 -12.57
CA HIS A 495 -8.29 24.01 -13.25
C HIS A 495 -9.81 24.03 -13.05
N ILE A 496 -10.41 22.90 -12.65
CA ILE A 496 -11.83 22.84 -12.27
C ILE A 496 -12.06 23.55 -10.93
N ILE A 497 -11.05 23.57 -10.05
CA ILE A 497 -11.14 24.19 -8.72
C ILE A 497 -10.70 25.64 -8.75
N PHE A 498 -9.53 25.91 -9.32
CA PHE A 498 -8.88 27.23 -9.25
C PHE A 498 -9.08 28.07 -10.52
N GLY A 499 -9.65 27.48 -11.57
CA GLY A 499 -9.74 28.07 -12.90
C GLY A 499 -8.47 27.89 -13.72
N GLU A 500 -8.64 27.92 -15.05
CA GLU A 500 -7.55 27.76 -16.02
C GLU A 500 -6.44 28.80 -15.82
N ALA A 501 -6.80 30.08 -15.68
CA ALA A 501 -5.83 31.16 -15.58
C ALA A 501 -4.88 31.02 -14.37
N GLN A 502 -5.42 30.68 -13.19
CA GLN A 502 -4.60 30.50 -11.99
C GLN A 502 -3.75 29.23 -12.09
N THR A 503 -4.30 28.16 -12.65
CA THR A 503 -3.60 26.88 -12.84
C THR A 503 -2.41 27.03 -13.81
N ILE A 504 -2.62 27.70 -14.95
CA ILE A 504 -1.57 28.01 -15.92
C ILE A 504 -0.49 28.87 -15.27
N ASN A 505 -0.88 29.92 -14.54
CA ASN A 505 0.08 30.81 -13.87
C ASN A 505 0.92 30.06 -12.83
N ALA A 506 0.29 29.23 -11.99
CA ALA A 506 0.95 28.42 -10.97
C ALA A 506 1.94 27.42 -11.59
N ALA A 507 1.52 26.69 -12.64
CA ALA A 507 2.38 25.74 -13.34
C ALA A 507 3.58 26.44 -13.98
N THR A 508 3.35 27.56 -14.66
CA THR A 508 4.40 28.36 -15.32
C THR A 508 5.39 28.93 -14.30
N PHE A 509 4.89 29.44 -13.16
CA PHE A 509 5.73 29.90 -12.06
C PHE A 509 6.66 28.79 -11.55
N GLN A 510 6.15 27.56 -11.44
CA GLN A 510 6.94 26.41 -11.01
C GLN A 510 8.02 25.98 -12.03
N TYR A 511 7.81 26.17 -13.34
CA TYR A 511 8.90 26.02 -14.32
C TYR A 511 10.04 27.01 -14.06
N VAL A 512 9.72 28.25 -13.68
CA VAL A 512 10.73 29.26 -13.30
C VAL A 512 11.48 28.84 -12.04
N GLN A 513 10.76 28.36 -11.01
CA GLN A 513 11.36 27.89 -9.77
C GLN A 513 12.26 26.67 -9.97
N ALA A 514 11.81 25.69 -10.74
CA ALA A 514 12.61 24.52 -11.11
C ALA A 514 13.90 24.93 -11.86
N THR A 515 13.81 25.89 -12.77
CA THR A 515 14.98 26.45 -13.47
C THR A 515 15.96 27.10 -12.50
N ALA A 516 15.45 27.87 -11.52
CA ALA A 516 16.29 28.48 -10.49
C ALA A 516 16.94 27.43 -9.57
N GLU A 517 16.23 26.35 -9.27
CA GLU A 517 16.70 25.26 -8.43
C GLU A 517 17.81 24.43 -9.11
N ILE A 518 17.71 24.17 -10.43
CA ILE A 518 18.76 23.50 -11.21
C ILE A 518 20.10 24.25 -11.16
N ARG A 519 20.08 25.58 -11.08
CA ARG A 519 21.31 26.39 -10.97
C ARG A 519 22.11 26.14 -9.69
N ARG A 520 21.54 25.42 -8.71
CA ARG A 520 22.22 25.03 -7.48
C ARG A 520 23.12 23.80 -7.66
N LEU A 521 22.99 23.09 -8.78
CA LEU A 521 23.88 21.97 -9.12
C LEU A 521 25.29 22.46 -9.42
N THR A 522 26.27 21.59 -9.16
CA THR A 522 27.70 21.93 -9.28
C THR A 522 28.18 21.97 -10.73
N ASN A 523 27.52 21.23 -11.65
CA ASN A 523 27.89 21.23 -13.07
C ASN A 523 27.06 22.27 -13.85
N PRO A 524 27.68 23.31 -14.43
CA PRO A 524 26.95 24.33 -15.18
C PRO A 524 26.25 23.78 -16.43
N LEU A 525 26.71 22.65 -16.99
CA LEU A 525 26.07 22.00 -18.14
C LEU A 525 24.65 21.51 -17.86
N CYS A 526 24.30 21.31 -16.58
CA CYS A 526 22.96 20.86 -16.22
C CYS A 526 21.87 21.86 -16.56
N LEU A 527 22.15 23.16 -16.50
CA LEU A 527 21.18 24.16 -16.91
C LEU A 527 20.92 24.08 -18.42
N ASP A 528 21.97 23.96 -19.23
CA ASP A 528 21.83 23.87 -20.69
C ASP A 528 21.07 22.60 -21.09
N ILE A 529 21.38 21.47 -20.46
CA ILE A 529 20.69 20.20 -20.68
C ILE A 529 19.24 20.29 -20.21
N PHE A 530 18.98 20.88 -19.04
CA PHE A 530 17.63 21.12 -18.56
C PHE A 530 16.80 21.95 -19.55
N ILE A 531 17.35 23.07 -20.04
CA ILE A 531 16.67 23.93 -21.01
C ILE A 531 16.38 23.17 -22.31
N GLU A 532 17.34 22.40 -22.80
CA GLU A 532 17.15 21.59 -24.02
C GLU A 532 16.07 20.50 -23.82
N GLU A 533 16.05 19.82 -22.68
CA GLU A 533 15.02 18.81 -22.38
C GLU A 533 13.64 19.45 -22.18
N MET A 534 13.55 20.63 -21.55
CA MET A 534 12.28 21.38 -21.46
C MET A 534 11.80 21.78 -22.85
N ARG A 535 12.70 22.26 -23.72
CA ARG A 535 12.38 22.62 -25.11
C ARG A 535 11.82 21.40 -25.87
N ARG A 536 12.44 20.24 -25.72
CA ARG A 536 11.96 18.98 -26.34
C ARG A 536 10.58 18.59 -25.83
N LEU A 537 10.34 18.68 -24.51
CA LEU A 537 9.03 18.41 -23.90
C LEU A 537 7.94 19.31 -24.50
N PHE A 538 8.20 20.62 -24.60
CA PHE A 538 7.24 21.56 -25.21
C PHE A 538 7.03 21.33 -26.71
N ILE A 539 8.07 20.94 -27.46
CA ILE A 539 7.94 20.56 -28.87
C ILE A 539 7.04 19.34 -29.01
N GLY A 540 7.26 18.29 -28.19
CA GLY A 540 6.44 17.09 -28.18
C GLY A 540 4.98 17.40 -27.89
N GLN A 541 4.71 18.16 -26.83
CA GLN A 541 3.35 18.62 -26.50
C GLN A 541 2.74 19.46 -27.63
N GLY A 542 3.51 20.34 -28.25
CA GLY A 542 3.04 21.15 -29.36
C GLY A 542 2.64 20.33 -30.60
N LEU A 543 3.34 19.22 -30.86
CA LEU A 543 2.97 18.28 -31.93
C LEU A 543 1.68 17.54 -31.60
N ASP A 544 1.53 17.04 -30.38
CA ASP A 544 0.31 16.35 -29.94
C ASP A 544 -0.93 17.27 -30.05
N LEU A 545 -0.81 18.49 -29.53
CA LEU A 545 -1.87 19.51 -29.65
C LEU A 545 -2.16 19.88 -31.12
N HIS A 546 -1.13 19.98 -31.96
CA HIS A 546 -1.30 20.28 -33.38
C HIS A 546 -2.09 19.17 -34.10
N TRP A 547 -1.73 17.91 -33.85
CA TRP A 547 -2.42 16.76 -34.43
C TRP A 547 -3.87 16.69 -33.96
N THR A 548 -4.11 16.86 -32.66
CA THR A 548 -5.43 16.84 -32.04
C THR A 548 -6.33 17.98 -32.54
N ASP A 549 -5.83 19.22 -32.62
CA ASP A 549 -6.59 20.34 -33.18
C ASP A 549 -6.84 20.17 -34.69
N ARG A 550 -5.87 19.71 -35.46
CA ARG A 550 -6.02 19.59 -36.92
C ARG A 550 -6.64 18.28 -37.38
N VAL A 551 -6.93 17.36 -36.45
CA VAL A 551 -7.39 15.99 -36.73
C VAL A 551 -6.47 15.31 -37.75
N MET A 552 -5.16 15.49 -37.55
CA MET A 552 -4.12 14.99 -38.45
C MET A 552 -3.46 13.78 -37.81
N CYS A 553 -3.75 12.59 -38.33
CA CYS A 553 -3.12 11.37 -37.84
C CYS A 553 -1.61 11.38 -38.15
N PRO A 554 -0.73 11.28 -37.14
CA PRO A 554 0.70 11.16 -37.38
C PRO A 554 1.04 9.76 -37.91
N SER A 555 2.21 9.64 -38.55
CA SER A 555 2.85 8.35 -38.78
C SER A 555 3.38 7.75 -37.48
N LEU A 556 3.64 6.44 -37.47
CA LEU A 556 4.26 5.76 -36.33
C LEU A 556 5.60 6.39 -35.94
N THR A 557 6.41 6.79 -36.93
CA THR A 557 7.70 7.44 -36.70
C THR A 557 7.54 8.78 -36.01
N GLU A 558 6.59 9.61 -36.48
CA GLU A 558 6.32 10.91 -35.86
C GLU A 558 5.79 10.76 -34.44
N TYR A 559 4.90 9.78 -34.19
CA TYR A 559 4.44 9.44 -32.84
C TYR A 559 5.62 9.06 -31.93
N LEU A 560 6.49 8.14 -32.36
CA LEU A 560 7.65 7.74 -31.55
C LEU A 560 8.66 8.87 -31.33
N GLN A 561 8.85 9.76 -32.32
CA GLN A 561 9.70 10.96 -32.19
C GLN A 561 9.14 11.95 -31.17
N MET A 562 7.81 12.07 -31.07
CA MET A 562 7.17 12.90 -30.06
C MET A 562 7.38 12.35 -28.64
N VAL A 563 7.45 11.02 -28.49
CA VAL A 563 7.58 10.33 -27.20
C VAL A 563 9.01 10.24 -26.66
N ASP A 564 10.03 10.28 -27.53
CA ASP A 564 11.43 10.12 -27.13
C ASP A 564 11.98 11.35 -26.35
N GLY A 565 12.20 11.22 -25.02
CA GLY A 565 12.79 12.32 -24.20
C GLY A 565 13.48 11.96 -22.87
N THR A 566 14.34 12.90 -22.42
CA THR A 566 15.08 13.11 -21.14
C THR A 566 16.51 12.51 -20.94
N ARG A 567 17.52 13.41 -20.83
CA ARG A 567 18.98 13.15 -20.64
C ARG A 567 19.58 13.69 -19.33
N LEU A 568 18.77 14.22 -18.41
CA LEU A 568 19.26 15.06 -17.30
C LEU A 568 20.20 14.35 -16.30
N MET A 569 19.94 13.08 -15.98
CA MET A 569 20.73 12.34 -14.98
C MET A 569 22.09 11.86 -15.50
N ALA A 570 22.25 11.68 -16.82
CA ALA A 570 23.53 11.27 -17.41
C ALA A 570 24.62 12.36 -17.33
N ALA A 571 24.21 13.63 -17.17
CA ALA A 571 25.09 14.80 -17.21
C ALA A 571 25.87 15.09 -15.92
N GLU A 572 25.36 14.65 -14.76
CA GLU A 572 25.95 14.86 -13.43
C GLU A 572 26.78 13.68 -12.95
N SER A 573 26.89 12.61 -13.75
CA SER A 573 27.60 11.42 -13.33
C SER A 573 29.12 11.60 -13.44
N PRO A 574 29.89 11.26 -12.39
CA PRO A 574 31.34 11.09 -12.48
C PRO A 574 31.75 9.89 -13.37
N HIS A 575 30.80 9.04 -13.78
CA HIS A 575 30.98 7.84 -14.60
C HIS A 575 30.39 7.97 -16.02
N ARG A 576 30.22 9.20 -16.53
CA ARG A 576 29.56 9.48 -17.83
C ARG A 576 30.12 8.67 -19.02
N ASP A 577 31.38 8.27 -18.96
CA ASP A 577 32.09 7.57 -20.04
C ASP A 577 31.99 6.03 -19.92
N GLN A 578 31.37 5.49 -18.86
CA GLN A 578 31.28 4.04 -18.61
C GLN A 578 30.01 3.38 -19.18
N ALA A 579 28.88 4.08 -19.25
CA ALA A 579 27.62 3.50 -19.76
C ALA A 579 26.68 4.56 -20.36
N ASP A 580 26.20 4.28 -21.57
CA ASP A 580 25.13 5.07 -22.20
C ASP A 580 23.76 4.70 -21.57
N MET A 581 23.20 5.67 -20.82
CA MET A 581 21.87 5.56 -20.20
C MET A 581 20.75 6.05 -21.12
N GLU A 582 21.09 6.65 -22.27
CA GLU A 582 20.12 7.23 -23.21
C GLU A 582 19.21 6.15 -23.79
N HIS A 583 19.76 4.95 -24.05
CA HIS A 583 18.97 3.82 -24.54
C HIS A 583 17.91 3.37 -23.52
N LEU A 584 18.27 3.22 -22.25
CA LEU A 584 17.36 2.85 -21.17
C LEU A 584 16.25 3.90 -21.00
N CYS A 585 16.62 5.19 -20.90
CA CYS A 585 15.65 6.28 -20.75
C CYS A 585 14.66 6.33 -21.93
N ARG A 586 15.16 6.15 -23.16
CA ARG A 586 14.31 6.10 -24.36
C ARG A 586 13.34 4.93 -24.35
N LEU A 587 13.79 3.73 -23.99
CA LEU A 587 12.92 2.57 -23.87
C LEU A 587 11.85 2.77 -22.78
N LEU A 588 12.24 3.34 -21.63
CA LEU A 588 11.30 3.65 -20.55
C LEU A 588 10.26 4.67 -21.00
N GLY A 589 10.67 5.78 -21.62
CA GLY A 589 9.77 6.81 -22.14
C GLY A 589 8.72 6.23 -23.11
N ARG A 590 9.18 5.47 -24.11
CA ARG A 590 8.30 4.77 -25.05
C ARG A 590 7.34 3.83 -24.37
N TYR A 591 7.84 2.99 -23.46
CA TYR A 591 7.01 2.02 -22.76
C TYR A 591 5.94 2.70 -21.91
N TYR A 592 6.28 3.75 -21.15
CA TYR A 592 5.31 4.47 -20.32
C TYR A 592 4.22 5.14 -21.13
N GLN A 593 4.56 5.85 -22.21
CA GLN A 593 3.54 6.53 -23.02
C GLN A 593 2.60 5.54 -23.68
N ILE A 594 3.14 4.53 -24.37
CA ILE A 594 2.34 3.54 -25.09
C ILE A 594 1.46 2.75 -24.11
N ARG A 595 1.99 2.46 -22.90
CA ARG A 595 1.23 1.79 -21.85
C ARG A 595 0.11 2.67 -21.28
N ASP A 596 0.34 3.97 -21.08
CA ASP A 596 -0.68 4.88 -20.57
C ASP A 596 -1.85 5.01 -21.56
N ASP A 597 -1.53 5.25 -22.83
CA ASP A 597 -2.48 5.29 -23.94
C ASP A 597 -3.28 3.97 -24.06
N TYR A 598 -2.59 2.83 -23.95
CA TYR A 598 -3.24 1.51 -23.95
C TYR A 598 -4.19 1.33 -22.76
N GLN A 599 -3.76 1.71 -21.55
CA GLN A 599 -4.56 1.57 -20.34
C GLN A 599 -5.78 2.50 -20.32
N ASN A 600 -5.75 3.66 -20.99
CA ASN A 600 -6.90 4.55 -21.12
C ASN A 600 -8.05 3.91 -21.93
N LEU A 601 -7.70 3.13 -22.96
CA LEU A 601 -8.67 2.59 -23.93
C LEU A 601 -9.21 1.20 -23.58
N VAL A 602 -8.51 0.43 -22.74
CA VAL A 602 -8.93 -0.93 -22.39
C VAL A 602 -10.02 -0.90 -21.30
N SER A 603 -11.26 -1.19 -21.71
CA SER A 603 -12.43 -1.35 -20.82
C SER A 603 -12.89 -2.81 -20.70
N GLU A 604 -13.72 -3.11 -19.70
CA GLU A 604 -14.22 -4.45 -19.33
C GLU A 604 -14.90 -5.21 -20.50
N GLU A 605 -15.59 -4.49 -21.40
CA GLU A 605 -16.36 -5.09 -22.51
C GLU A 605 -15.49 -5.66 -23.65
N VAL A 606 -14.33 -5.08 -23.93
CA VAL A 606 -13.48 -5.47 -25.09
C VAL A 606 -12.66 -6.74 -24.82
N VAL A 607 -12.51 -7.13 -23.56
CA VAL A 607 -11.76 -8.34 -23.16
C VAL A 607 -12.62 -9.61 -23.30
N ILE A 608 -13.95 -9.49 -23.28
CA ILE A 608 -14.87 -10.64 -23.28
C ILE A 608 -14.90 -11.35 -24.64
N SER A 609 -14.58 -10.67 -25.74
CA SER A 609 -14.58 -11.24 -27.10
C SER A 609 -13.29 -11.97 -27.51
N SER A 610 -12.22 -11.90 -26.70
CA SER A 610 -10.87 -12.36 -27.07
C SER A 610 -10.38 -13.59 -26.30
N GLY A 611 -11.20 -14.63 -26.15
CA GLY A 611 -10.76 -15.96 -25.66
C GLY A 611 -10.13 -16.02 -24.24
N PRO A 612 -9.88 -17.22 -23.68
CA PRO A 612 -9.59 -17.36 -22.25
C PRO A 612 -8.09 -17.27 -21.92
N LYS A 613 -7.82 -16.68 -20.75
CA LYS A 613 -6.52 -16.32 -20.12
C LYS A 613 -6.04 -14.96 -20.64
N VAL A 614 -5.87 -13.92 -19.82
CA VAL A 614 -4.78 -13.77 -18.83
C VAL A 614 -5.17 -12.66 -17.82
N ALA A 615 -4.58 -12.77 -16.63
CA ALA A 615 -4.61 -11.88 -15.47
C ALA A 615 -4.97 -10.38 -15.65
N LYS A 616 -5.43 -9.80 -14.53
CA LYS A 616 -5.66 -8.36 -14.23
C LYS A 616 -6.97 -7.78 -14.77
N ILE A 617 -8.03 -7.97 -13.99
CA ILE A 617 -9.24 -7.13 -14.01
C ILE A 617 -9.12 -5.99 -12.97
N ALA A 618 -8.37 -6.19 -11.88
CA ALA A 618 -8.28 -5.24 -10.77
C ALA A 618 -7.55 -3.91 -11.11
N ASP A 619 -6.47 -3.93 -11.90
CA ASP A 619 -5.80 -2.69 -12.35
C ASP A 619 -6.62 -1.95 -13.44
N LYS A 620 -7.52 -2.66 -14.15
CA LYS A 620 -8.32 -2.14 -15.27
C LYS A 620 -9.51 -1.28 -14.80
N LEU A 621 -10.09 -1.60 -13.65
CA LEU A 621 -11.13 -0.79 -12.99
C LEU A 621 -10.59 0.57 -12.48
N GLN A 622 -9.27 0.67 -12.28
CA GLN A 622 -8.66 1.84 -11.67
C GLN A 622 -8.55 3.03 -12.63
N TYR A 623 -8.25 2.84 -13.93
CA TYR A 623 -8.10 3.95 -14.88
C TYR A 623 -9.43 4.62 -15.22
N THR A 624 -10.48 3.85 -15.53
CA THR A 624 -11.82 4.41 -15.79
C THR A 624 -12.36 5.17 -14.57
N ALA A 625 -12.09 4.69 -13.34
CA ALA A 625 -12.46 5.38 -12.12
C ALA A 625 -11.60 6.63 -11.83
N GLN A 626 -10.37 6.69 -12.34
CA GLN A 626 -9.43 7.79 -12.09
C GLN A 626 -9.49 8.94 -13.10
N LYS A 627 -9.79 8.65 -14.37
CA LYS A 627 -9.78 9.61 -15.49
C LYS A 627 -11.14 9.73 -16.21
N GLY A 628 -11.95 8.67 -16.19
CA GLY A 628 -13.19 8.57 -16.96
C GLY A 628 -13.13 7.50 -18.04
N PHE A 629 -14.27 7.18 -18.64
CA PHE A 629 -14.37 6.12 -19.66
C PHE A 629 -13.78 6.59 -21.00
N CYS A 630 -12.61 6.04 -21.38
CA CYS A 630 -11.86 6.37 -22.60
C CYS A 630 -11.73 7.89 -22.80
N GLU A 631 -11.12 8.54 -21.82
CA GLU A 631 -10.88 9.99 -21.83
C GLU A 631 -10.07 10.44 -23.05
N ASP A 632 -9.05 9.68 -23.47
CA ASP A 632 -8.19 10.04 -24.61
C ASP A 632 -9.01 10.25 -25.90
N LEU A 633 -10.19 9.61 -26.01
CA LEU A 633 -11.10 9.79 -27.14
C LEU A 633 -11.91 11.10 -27.07
N ASP A 634 -12.17 11.64 -25.87
CA ASP A 634 -12.75 12.98 -25.69
C ASP A 634 -11.72 14.08 -25.97
N GLU A 635 -10.49 13.89 -25.50
CA GLU A 635 -9.33 14.74 -25.82
C GLU A 635 -9.14 14.80 -27.34
N GLY A 636 -9.24 13.65 -28.00
CA GLY A 636 -9.01 13.49 -29.44
C GLY A 636 -7.57 13.13 -29.76
N LYS A 637 -6.82 12.66 -28.76
CA LYS A 637 -5.42 12.28 -28.85
C LYS A 637 -5.21 11.12 -29.83
N PHE A 638 -4.15 11.20 -30.62
CA PHE A 638 -3.74 10.12 -31.52
C PHE A 638 -2.90 9.07 -30.80
N SER A 639 -3.56 8.25 -29.98
CA SER A 639 -2.93 7.09 -29.33
C SER A 639 -2.50 6.03 -30.34
N LEU A 640 -1.48 5.23 -29.98
CA LEU A 640 -0.97 4.19 -30.87
C LEU A 640 -2.05 3.17 -31.35
N PRO A 641 -2.99 2.70 -30.49
CA PRO A 641 -4.11 1.88 -30.96
C PRO A 641 -4.99 2.57 -32.02
N LEU A 642 -5.19 3.89 -31.92
CA LEU A 642 -5.99 4.65 -32.88
C LEU A 642 -5.24 4.85 -34.20
N ILE A 643 -3.95 5.20 -34.14
CA ILE A 643 -3.08 5.29 -35.33
C ILE A 643 -3.09 3.96 -36.09
N HIS A 644 -2.90 2.85 -35.37
CA HIS A 644 -2.95 1.52 -35.96
C HIS A 644 -4.32 1.22 -36.58
N ALA A 645 -5.42 1.53 -35.86
CA ALA A 645 -6.77 1.27 -36.36
C ALA A 645 -7.07 2.05 -37.65
N LEU A 646 -6.72 3.35 -37.70
CA LEU A 646 -6.90 4.20 -38.88
C LEU A 646 -6.16 3.66 -40.12
N ALA A 647 -5.03 2.98 -39.93
CA ALA A 647 -4.25 2.40 -41.01
C ALA A 647 -4.73 1.01 -41.46
N HIS A 648 -5.48 0.27 -40.62
CA HIS A 648 -5.78 -1.16 -40.83
C HIS A 648 -7.27 -1.51 -40.85
N THR A 649 -8.17 -0.52 -40.72
CA THR A 649 -9.62 -0.75 -40.82
C THR A 649 -10.19 -0.25 -42.15
N ASP A 650 -11.10 -1.03 -42.74
CA ASP A 650 -11.89 -0.60 -43.91
C ASP A 650 -12.86 0.55 -43.57
N LYS A 651 -13.06 0.84 -42.28
CA LYS A 651 -13.96 1.90 -41.79
C LYS A 651 -13.21 3.17 -41.37
N ALA A 652 -12.01 3.42 -41.90
CA ALA A 652 -11.18 4.57 -41.52
C ALA A 652 -11.90 5.92 -41.66
N ILE A 653 -12.74 6.07 -42.69
CA ILE A 653 -13.58 7.27 -42.92
C ILE A 653 -14.56 7.50 -41.75
N HIS A 654 -15.10 6.45 -41.15
CA HIS A 654 -16.01 6.59 -39.99
C HIS A 654 -15.25 7.10 -38.77
N LEU A 655 -14.06 6.55 -38.51
CA LEU A 655 -13.20 7.00 -37.40
C LEU A 655 -12.80 8.46 -37.60
N GLN A 656 -12.37 8.84 -38.80
CA GLN A 656 -12.06 10.24 -39.14
C GLN A 656 -13.28 11.16 -38.95
N GLY A 657 -14.47 10.74 -39.38
CA GLY A 657 -15.71 11.48 -39.18
C GLY A 657 -16.04 11.70 -37.69
N LEU A 658 -15.84 10.69 -36.85
CA LEU A 658 -16.04 10.79 -35.41
C LEU A 658 -15.02 11.72 -34.74
N LEU A 659 -13.75 11.70 -35.16
CA LEU A 659 -12.73 12.62 -34.64
C LEU A 659 -13.04 14.08 -35.01
N HIS A 660 -13.53 14.35 -36.23
CA HIS A 660 -13.98 15.68 -36.62
C HIS A 660 -15.22 16.13 -35.82
N GLU A 661 -16.17 15.22 -35.58
CA GLU A 661 -17.36 15.51 -34.78
C GLU A 661 -17.00 15.76 -33.30
N ARG A 662 -16.06 15.00 -32.74
CA ARG A 662 -15.47 15.25 -31.42
C ARG A 662 -14.89 16.66 -31.36
N ARG A 663 -14.10 17.07 -32.35
CA ARG A 663 -13.53 18.41 -32.42
C ARG A 663 -14.58 19.51 -32.36
N ARG A 664 -15.69 19.31 -33.07
CA ARG A 664 -16.80 20.28 -33.11
C ARG A 664 -17.57 20.35 -31.79
N LYS A 665 -17.76 19.20 -31.11
CA LYS A 665 -18.57 19.08 -29.87
C LYS A 665 -17.77 19.18 -28.58
N GLY A 666 -16.45 19.08 -28.66
CA GLY A 666 -15.52 19.02 -27.53
C GLY A 666 -15.46 17.67 -26.80
N ARG A 667 -16.30 16.69 -27.16
CA ARG A 667 -16.32 15.34 -26.56
C ARG A 667 -17.08 14.33 -27.44
N LEU A 668 -16.94 13.04 -27.15
CA LEU A 668 -17.72 11.95 -27.76
C LEU A 668 -18.77 11.40 -26.79
N THR A 669 -19.86 10.86 -27.32
CA THR A 669 -20.81 10.08 -26.52
C THR A 669 -20.26 8.69 -26.22
N LYS A 670 -20.84 8.01 -25.23
CA LYS A 670 -20.43 6.65 -24.85
C LYS A 670 -20.52 5.67 -26.03
N GLU A 671 -21.59 5.77 -26.82
CA GLU A 671 -21.85 4.92 -27.98
C GLU A 671 -20.83 5.17 -29.10
N GLN A 672 -20.44 6.42 -29.31
CA GLN A 672 -19.38 6.77 -30.26
C GLN A 672 -18.02 6.20 -29.83
N LYS A 673 -17.69 6.29 -28.53
CA LYS A 673 -16.48 5.68 -27.97
C LYS A 673 -16.48 4.17 -28.13
N GLN A 674 -17.58 3.49 -27.79
CA GLN A 674 -17.74 2.05 -27.98
C GLN A 674 -17.62 1.65 -29.46
N TYR A 675 -18.14 2.46 -30.38
CA TYR A 675 -17.96 2.23 -31.81
C TYR A 675 -16.48 2.30 -32.22
N ILE A 676 -15.73 3.32 -31.78
CA ILE A 676 -14.28 3.42 -32.05
C ILE A 676 -13.54 2.20 -31.50
N LEU A 677 -13.84 1.79 -30.26
CA LEU A 677 -13.26 0.59 -29.64
C LEU A 677 -13.57 -0.68 -30.44
N SER A 678 -14.78 -0.84 -30.95
CA SER A 678 -15.13 -1.98 -31.81
C SER A 678 -14.28 -2.03 -33.08
N GLN A 679 -13.98 -0.87 -33.69
CA GLN A 679 -13.16 -0.83 -34.89
C GLN A 679 -11.67 -1.07 -34.59
N MET A 680 -11.18 -0.62 -33.42
CA MET A 680 -9.86 -0.98 -32.93
C MET A 680 -9.73 -2.49 -32.67
N HIS A 681 -10.78 -3.11 -32.15
CA HIS A 681 -10.84 -4.56 -31.94
C HIS A 681 -10.82 -5.31 -33.28
N ASP A 682 -11.70 -4.93 -34.22
CA ASP A 682 -11.77 -5.55 -35.56
C ASP A 682 -10.44 -5.44 -36.32
N ALA A 683 -9.73 -4.32 -36.16
CA ALA A 683 -8.41 -4.09 -36.75
C ALA A 683 -7.25 -4.76 -35.99
N GLY A 684 -7.52 -5.42 -34.86
CA GLY A 684 -6.49 -6.04 -34.01
C GLY A 684 -5.56 -5.06 -33.30
N SER A 685 -5.89 -3.76 -33.24
CA SER A 685 -5.00 -2.70 -32.78
C SER A 685 -4.58 -2.84 -31.31
N LEU A 686 -5.49 -3.24 -30.42
CA LEU A 686 -5.17 -3.43 -29.01
C LEU A 686 -4.21 -4.61 -28.81
N THR A 687 -4.43 -5.70 -29.56
CA THR A 687 -3.54 -6.88 -29.53
C THR A 687 -2.15 -6.52 -30.06
N TYR A 688 -2.08 -5.77 -31.15
CA TYR A 688 -0.82 -5.26 -31.70
C TYR A 688 -0.04 -4.44 -30.66
N VAL A 689 -0.70 -3.50 -29.98
CA VAL A 689 -0.04 -2.67 -28.95
C VAL A 689 0.38 -3.48 -27.73
N LEU A 690 -0.43 -4.46 -27.30
CA LEU A 690 -0.06 -5.35 -26.20
C LEU A 690 1.21 -6.16 -26.51
N GLN A 691 1.32 -6.70 -27.73
CA GLN A 691 2.51 -7.43 -28.18
C GLN A 691 3.74 -6.51 -28.25
N LEU A 692 3.58 -5.28 -28.74
CA LEU A 692 4.65 -4.29 -28.75
C LEU A 692 5.12 -3.95 -27.32
N LEU A 693 4.19 -3.76 -26.38
CA LEU A 693 4.54 -3.52 -24.98
C LEU A 693 5.28 -4.70 -24.35
N GLN A 694 4.88 -5.94 -24.64
CA GLN A 694 5.60 -7.13 -24.19
C GLN A 694 7.03 -7.20 -24.76
N ALA A 695 7.21 -6.84 -26.04
CA ALA A 695 8.53 -6.78 -26.68
C ALA A 695 9.41 -5.67 -26.05
N LEU A 696 8.87 -4.46 -25.88
CA LEU A 696 9.57 -3.35 -25.24
C LEU A 696 9.94 -3.65 -23.78
N HIS A 697 9.09 -4.37 -23.04
CA HIS A 697 9.41 -4.80 -21.67
C HIS A 697 10.58 -5.80 -21.65
N ALA A 698 10.59 -6.75 -22.60
CA ALA A 698 11.71 -7.69 -22.75
C ALA A 698 13.03 -6.99 -23.14
N GLU A 699 12.96 -5.96 -23.99
CA GLU A 699 14.11 -5.11 -24.33
C GLU A 699 14.61 -4.32 -23.11
N LEU A 700 13.70 -3.75 -22.30
CA LEU A 700 14.04 -3.10 -21.04
C LEU A 700 14.77 -4.06 -20.07
N ASP A 701 14.26 -5.28 -19.91
CA ASP A 701 14.89 -6.32 -19.08
C ASP A 701 16.28 -6.73 -19.62
N ALA A 702 16.47 -6.73 -20.93
CA ALA A 702 17.77 -7.01 -21.56
C ALA A 702 18.75 -5.85 -21.34
N GLU A 703 18.29 -4.61 -21.48
CA GLU A 703 19.10 -3.42 -21.30
C GLU A 703 19.54 -3.24 -19.83
N VAL A 704 18.65 -3.50 -18.87
CA VAL A 704 19.00 -3.50 -17.45
C VAL A 704 20.07 -4.55 -17.16
N ARG A 705 19.93 -5.78 -17.68
CA ARG A 705 20.98 -6.81 -17.54
C ARG A 705 22.32 -6.40 -18.14
N ARG A 706 22.30 -5.72 -19.29
CA ARG A 706 23.51 -5.17 -19.91
C ARG A 706 24.18 -4.14 -19.00
N LEU A 707 23.40 -3.21 -18.44
CA LEU A 707 23.90 -2.19 -17.52
C LEU A 707 24.42 -2.79 -16.22
N GLU A 708 23.74 -3.77 -15.62
CA GLU A 708 24.23 -4.49 -14.44
C GLU A 708 25.57 -5.17 -14.71
N SER A 709 25.76 -5.76 -15.90
CA SER A 709 27.05 -6.34 -16.30
C SER A 709 28.16 -5.29 -16.45
N ILE A 710 27.84 -4.07 -16.87
CA ILE A 710 28.80 -2.98 -17.02
C ILE A 710 29.19 -2.39 -15.66
N PHE A 711 28.20 -2.17 -14.78
CA PHE A 711 28.42 -1.64 -13.44
C PHE A 711 28.92 -2.70 -12.45
N GLY A 712 28.82 -3.99 -12.78
CA GLY A 712 29.24 -5.10 -11.93
C GLY A 712 28.33 -5.34 -10.70
N GLN A 713 27.13 -4.78 -10.70
CA GLN A 713 26.18 -4.84 -9.58
C GLN A 713 24.74 -4.84 -10.06
N GLU A 714 23.90 -5.68 -9.45
CA GLU A 714 22.46 -5.72 -9.70
C GLU A 714 21.75 -4.47 -9.20
N ASN A 715 20.68 -4.05 -9.89
CA ASN A 715 19.91 -2.86 -9.52
C ASN A 715 18.48 -3.23 -9.13
N HIS A 716 18.31 -3.53 -7.86
CA HIS A 716 17.03 -4.00 -7.33
C HIS A 716 15.91 -2.95 -7.47
N GLU A 717 16.22 -1.66 -7.40
CA GLU A 717 15.23 -0.57 -7.58
C GLU A 717 14.66 -0.54 -9.00
N ILE A 718 15.53 -0.60 -10.02
CA ILE A 718 15.08 -0.63 -11.42
C ILE A 718 14.36 -1.95 -11.73
N ARG A 719 14.83 -3.08 -11.19
CA ARG A 719 14.15 -4.38 -11.37
C ARG A 719 12.77 -4.41 -10.74
N LEU A 720 12.61 -3.85 -9.54
CA LEU A 720 11.32 -3.70 -8.87
C LEU A 720 10.38 -2.81 -9.71
N MET A 721 10.88 -1.68 -10.21
CA MET A 721 10.13 -0.79 -11.09
C MET A 721 9.65 -1.52 -12.36
N LEU A 722 10.52 -2.29 -13.03
CA LEU A 722 10.15 -3.08 -14.21
C LEU A 722 9.09 -4.14 -13.90
N ALA A 723 9.15 -4.77 -12.73
CA ALA A 723 8.14 -5.72 -12.27
C ALA A 723 6.77 -5.03 -12.03
N LEU A 724 6.77 -3.83 -11.43
CA LEU A 724 5.55 -3.06 -11.15
C LEU A 724 4.83 -2.58 -12.42
N ILE A 725 5.56 -2.31 -13.50
CA ILE A 725 4.98 -1.75 -14.73
C ILE A 725 4.64 -2.80 -15.79
N ARG A 726 5.01 -4.06 -15.58
CA ARG A 726 4.71 -5.17 -16.48
C ARG A 726 3.18 -5.30 -16.64
N LEU A 727 2.70 -5.34 -17.89
CA LEU A 727 1.28 -5.56 -18.21
C LEU A 727 0.86 -7.00 -17.97
#